data_AF-W9WTX1-F1
#
_entry.id   AF-W9WTX1-F1
#
_cell.length_a   1.000
_cell.length_b   1.000
_cell.length_c   1.000
_cell.angle_alpha   90.00
_cell.angle_beta   90.00
_cell.angle_gamma   90.00
#
_symmetry.space_group_name_H-M   'P 1'
#
loop_
_entity.id
_entity.type
_entity.pdbx_description
1 polymer ?
#
loop_
_entity_poly.entity_id
_entity_poly.type
_entity_poly.pdbx_seq_one_letter_code
_entity_poly.pdbx_strand_id
1 'polypeptide(L)'
;MRTLSLLLLLSGLSLGAVDEYTGCLDGIETAVSDLTFNGTASASYYDKLCTNRLVMTSMWVAAKVYCTPKQIEAGENQFAGYCVEYGGVKLIPYSESDIEDLTVFNTSVLISRSLYKAAKDTYVIFDLEYVLLQRYGWAMYGFWGGLLLIGMANRLVTHLSQCRRMKALVDVEGSMASTSSERSHSRIVAFVESAHHWFRSNVIIPAAFGSHHNRPLFWNTIPTRMETIVVVAFWFMTFILCCVGYHIFWPNLYYTEPQQAWRYISDRTGILCYAMLPWLWMFSGRNNVFLWLTGWRFATFNIFHRHIARCATVLAIVHSIGWSVLEAGFGYFAESWKEQFWYMGGTATIAMNLIVLFSFMWFRVKSYEVFLLIHIALSVVVIVGLFYHTAIFDGEYNVYLWPLVAIWSFDRAARLARWAYCNLHIRWSHSVVGSKASATYDKDGDFIRLEIVPGSNTLKPGPGQYYFLYQPLKWKGWENHPFTLGAYETVGSGDQTTSAAKEGGVESRNDPQTFVGKDIEVVAAGSSSPSSSDITPDPSQHKLAIFQDAVGRQRLTFLIRPFGSWTRRLRDQCLKSPTGVVTPRMFIEGPYGERSPLHAYENVVFIVGGTGISGAIPYLQDHIKRTSNDAKASRTDGKQTTRTRNVTLVWAAKQAGMIRNVAAHELKPMLGREDIHVHLHATAREGAPQGSSSLGSQDEGEMVADAGKDDLKSSTPATSIVSNGVAITSGRPNILATVLNVVDDVHSTAGGGIAILTCGPGGMADEARVAMHTALKQGKRGVEYIEESFG
;
A
#
# COMPACT_ATOMS: atom_id res chain seq x y z
N MET A 1 17.59 -2.43 32.09
CA MET A 1 18.91 -2.99 31.69
C MET A 1 18.90 -3.68 30.32
N ARG A 2 17.98 -4.60 29.99
CA ARG A 2 17.98 -5.30 28.68
C ARG A 2 17.64 -4.42 27.46
N THR A 3 16.87 -3.35 27.63
CA THR A 3 16.63 -2.33 26.59
C THR A 3 17.86 -1.44 26.35
N LEU A 4 18.64 -1.17 27.40
CA LEU A 4 19.91 -0.46 27.32
C LEU A 4 20.97 -1.31 26.58
N SER A 5 20.93 -2.64 26.71
CA SER A 5 21.79 -3.56 25.96
C SER A 5 21.47 -3.63 24.47
N LEU A 6 20.20 -3.44 24.06
CA LEU A 6 19.81 -3.35 22.64
C LEU A 6 20.19 -2.00 22.03
N LEU A 7 20.10 -0.92 22.82
CA LEU A 7 20.66 0.40 22.50
C LEU A 7 22.18 0.34 22.36
N LEU A 8 22.86 -0.44 23.22
CA LEU A 8 24.31 -0.66 23.14
C LEU A 8 24.71 -1.48 21.90
N LEU A 9 23.90 -2.45 21.47
CA LEU A 9 24.08 -3.20 20.23
C LEU A 9 23.87 -2.34 18.97
N LEU A 10 22.91 -1.42 18.98
CA LEU A 10 22.74 -0.41 17.93
C LEU A 10 23.85 0.66 17.97
N SER A 11 24.37 0.98 19.16
CA SER A 11 25.56 1.83 19.32
C SER A 11 26.88 1.11 19.05
N GLY A 12 26.87 -0.21 18.87
CA GLY A 12 28.02 -1.02 18.46
C GLY A 12 28.53 -0.67 17.06
N LEU A 13 27.76 0.14 16.32
CA LEU A 13 28.20 0.81 15.11
C LEU A 13 29.17 1.97 15.37
N SER A 14 29.47 2.37 16.61
CA SER A 14 30.40 3.48 16.92
C SER A 14 31.88 3.07 17.01
N LEU A 15 32.18 1.77 17.17
CA LEU A 15 33.55 1.27 17.25
C LEU A 15 34.21 1.32 15.86
N GLY A 16 34.93 2.40 15.58
CA GLY A 16 35.64 2.66 14.33
C GLY A 16 35.05 3.82 13.51
N ALA A 17 34.53 4.87 14.16
CA ALA A 17 33.98 6.05 13.47
C ALA A 17 35.05 7.04 13.00
N VAL A 18 36.07 7.25 13.83
CA VAL A 18 37.05 8.32 13.63
C VAL A 18 38.36 7.69 13.21
N ASP A 19 38.98 8.21 12.17
CA ASP A 19 40.35 7.85 11.83
C ASP A 19 41.28 8.36 12.95
N GLU A 20 41.71 7.44 13.80
CA GLU A 20 42.60 7.72 14.94
C GLU A 20 43.96 8.27 14.49
N TYR A 21 44.31 8.08 13.22
CA TYR A 21 45.61 8.44 12.67
C TYR A 21 45.66 9.86 12.12
N THR A 22 44.57 10.41 11.60
CA THR A 22 44.59 11.73 10.93
C THR A 22 44.22 12.88 11.87
N GLY A 23 43.28 12.64 12.80
CA GLY A 23 42.74 13.69 13.69
C GLY A 23 43.77 14.38 14.59
N CYS A 24 45.01 13.89 14.68
CA CYS A 24 46.10 14.61 15.33
C CYS A 24 46.56 15.83 14.53
N LEU A 25 46.79 15.67 13.23
CA LEU A 25 47.26 16.74 12.36
C LEU A 25 46.12 17.72 12.04
N ASP A 26 44.91 17.23 11.81
CA ASP A 26 43.72 18.07 11.57
C ASP A 26 43.40 18.97 12.79
N GLY A 27 43.60 18.46 14.01
CA GLY A 27 43.48 19.26 15.22
C GLY A 27 44.54 20.37 15.33
N ILE A 28 45.75 20.13 14.83
CA ILE A 28 46.80 21.14 14.74
C ILE A 28 46.45 22.16 13.67
N GLU A 29 46.02 21.71 12.49
CA GLU A 29 45.55 22.55 11.40
C GLU A 29 44.47 23.51 11.89
N THR A 30 43.43 22.98 12.53
CA THR A 30 42.31 23.75 13.08
C THR A 30 42.79 24.83 14.07
N ALA A 31 43.77 24.52 14.92
CA ALA A 31 44.34 25.49 15.84
C ALA A 31 45.18 26.57 15.16
N VAL A 32 45.91 26.20 14.09
CA VAL A 32 46.83 27.09 13.37
C VAL A 32 46.08 27.96 12.36
N SER A 33 44.98 27.48 11.79
CA SER A 33 44.17 28.23 10.81
C SER A 33 43.52 29.49 11.39
N ASP A 34 43.25 29.51 12.70
CA ASP A 34 42.73 30.68 13.41
C ASP A 34 43.80 31.75 13.68
N LEU A 35 45.08 31.45 13.43
CA LEU A 35 46.18 32.38 13.63
C LEU A 35 46.50 33.14 12.33
N THR A 36 46.79 34.43 12.46
CA THR A 36 47.21 35.27 11.33
C THR A 36 48.73 35.32 11.21
N PHE A 37 49.27 34.85 10.09
CA PHE A 37 50.71 34.90 9.78
C PHE A 37 51.03 35.96 8.72
N ASN A 38 52.26 36.46 8.71
CA ASN A 38 52.70 37.46 7.73
C ASN A 38 52.66 36.89 6.29
N GLY A 39 52.24 37.69 5.31
CA GLY A 39 52.13 37.27 3.91
C GLY A 39 50.84 36.52 3.53
N THR A 40 49.82 36.47 4.39
CA THR A 40 48.57 35.72 4.18
C THR A 40 47.42 36.53 3.57
N ALA A 41 47.65 37.78 3.13
CA ALA A 41 46.57 38.74 2.87
C ALA A 41 45.79 38.53 1.54
N SER A 42 46.30 37.76 0.57
CA SER A 42 45.70 37.66 -0.79
C SER A 42 45.53 36.25 -1.37
N ALA A 43 45.78 35.19 -0.58
CA ALA A 43 45.72 33.79 -1.01
C ALA A 43 44.39 33.11 -0.65
N SER A 44 44.02 32.01 -1.33
CA SER A 44 42.87 31.17 -0.94
C SER A 44 43.17 30.40 0.36
N TYR A 45 42.17 29.81 1.02
CA TYR A 45 42.34 29.12 2.31
C TYR A 45 43.46 28.06 2.25
N TYR A 46 43.36 27.12 1.30
CA TYR A 46 44.37 26.07 1.11
C TYR A 46 45.68 26.59 0.53
N ASP A 47 45.67 27.64 -0.30
CA ASP A 47 46.90 28.24 -0.81
C ASP A 47 47.73 28.82 0.36
N LYS A 48 47.10 29.53 1.31
CA LYS A 48 47.77 30.00 2.53
C LYS A 48 48.33 28.84 3.35
N LEU A 49 47.51 27.82 3.56
CA LEU A 49 47.80 26.73 4.47
C LEU A 49 48.93 25.84 3.93
N CYS A 50 48.93 25.55 2.62
CA CYS A 50 49.84 24.62 1.98
C CYS A 50 51.17 25.25 1.50
N THR A 51 51.20 26.56 1.25
CA THR A 51 52.38 27.24 0.67
C THR A 51 53.11 28.18 1.62
N ASN A 52 52.43 28.70 2.66
CA ASN A 52 53.06 29.63 3.59
C ASN A 52 54.02 28.89 4.52
N ARG A 53 55.31 29.17 4.39
CA ARG A 53 56.37 28.53 5.17
C ARG A 53 56.19 28.72 6.69
N LEU A 54 55.66 29.85 7.15
CA LEU A 54 55.45 30.10 8.58
C LEU A 54 54.30 29.24 9.14
N VAL A 55 53.24 29.08 8.36
CA VAL A 55 52.09 28.24 8.71
C VAL A 55 52.52 26.77 8.74
N MET A 56 53.13 26.28 7.66
CA MET A 56 53.61 24.90 7.55
C MET A 56 54.63 24.54 8.62
N THR A 57 55.58 25.43 8.91
CA THR A 57 56.56 25.21 9.98
C THR A 57 55.87 25.13 11.34
N SER A 58 54.88 25.99 11.61
CA SER A 58 54.12 25.95 12.86
C SER A 58 53.33 24.64 13.01
N MET A 59 52.71 24.16 11.92
CA MET A 59 52.00 22.88 11.87
C MET A 59 52.95 21.70 12.13
N TRP A 60 54.08 21.61 11.43
CA TRP A 60 55.00 20.49 11.56
C TRP A 60 55.75 20.45 12.90
N VAL A 61 56.10 21.61 13.45
CA VAL A 61 56.69 21.72 14.79
C VAL A 61 55.68 21.24 15.84
N ALA A 62 54.41 21.66 15.75
CA ALA A 62 53.36 21.15 16.64
C ALA A 62 53.12 19.63 16.46
N ALA A 63 53.17 19.13 15.22
CA ALA A 63 53.00 17.72 14.93
C ALA A 63 54.13 16.87 15.53
N LYS A 64 55.38 17.35 15.47
CA LYS A 64 56.54 16.72 16.12
C LYS A 64 56.38 16.63 17.66
N VAL A 65 55.68 17.58 18.27
CA VAL A 65 55.46 17.64 19.73
C VAL A 65 54.26 16.79 20.18
N TYR A 66 53.18 16.76 19.40
CA TYR A 66 51.90 16.20 19.83
C TYR A 66 51.50 14.89 19.13
N CYS A 67 52.01 14.60 17.93
CA CYS A 67 51.61 13.45 17.12
C CYS A 67 52.65 12.33 17.13
N THR A 68 52.19 11.09 16.92
CA THR A 68 53.08 9.93 16.69
C THR A 68 53.57 9.91 15.24
N PRO A 69 54.69 9.24 14.92
CA PRO A 69 55.19 9.16 13.54
C PRO A 69 54.16 8.62 12.54
N LYS A 70 53.34 7.65 12.95
CA LYS A 70 52.25 7.11 12.12
C LYS A 70 51.14 8.13 11.85
N GLN A 71 50.83 8.97 12.84
CA GLN A 71 49.83 10.03 12.68
C GLN A 71 50.33 11.16 11.77
N ILE A 72 51.62 11.47 11.85
CA ILE A 72 52.25 12.45 10.96
C ILE A 72 52.20 11.94 9.52
N GLU A 73 52.59 10.70 9.26
CA GLU A 73 52.54 10.09 7.93
C GLU A 73 51.11 10.02 7.37
N ALA A 74 50.14 9.59 8.17
CA ALA A 74 48.74 9.53 7.76
C ALA A 74 48.16 10.91 7.46
N GLY A 75 48.37 11.87 8.38
CA GLY A 75 47.92 13.25 8.21
C GLY A 75 48.58 13.95 7.03
N GLU A 76 49.88 13.76 6.80
CA GLU A 76 50.61 14.34 5.67
C GLU A 76 50.03 13.87 4.34
N ASN A 77 49.74 12.57 4.21
CA ASN A 77 49.15 12.00 3.01
C ASN A 77 47.77 12.58 2.71
N GLN A 78 46.91 12.71 3.74
CA GLN A 78 45.57 13.29 3.58
C GLN A 78 45.65 14.78 3.24
N PHE A 79 46.46 15.53 3.98
CA PHE A 79 46.61 16.97 3.81
C PHE A 79 47.24 17.32 2.45
N ALA A 80 48.19 16.50 1.96
CA ALA A 80 48.73 16.62 0.61
C ALA A 80 47.64 16.46 -0.47
N GLY A 81 46.68 15.56 -0.25
CA GLY A 81 45.49 15.42 -1.10
C GLY A 81 44.67 16.70 -1.14
N TYR A 82 44.35 17.28 0.03
CA TYR A 82 43.57 18.53 0.12
C TYR A 82 44.27 19.71 -0.54
N CYS A 83 45.58 19.85 -0.38
CA CYS A 83 46.35 20.90 -1.05
C CYS A 83 46.28 20.82 -2.58
N VAL A 84 46.28 19.60 -3.13
CA VAL A 84 46.18 19.39 -4.59
C VAL A 84 44.75 19.59 -5.08
N GLU A 85 43.77 19.02 -4.38
CA GLU A 85 42.37 19.04 -4.79
C GLU A 85 41.74 20.43 -4.67
N TYR A 86 41.91 21.09 -3.51
CA TYR A 86 41.28 22.37 -3.21
C TYR A 86 42.21 23.57 -3.40
N GLY A 87 43.52 23.37 -3.24
CA GLY A 87 44.53 24.42 -3.36
C GLY A 87 45.19 24.50 -4.74
N GLY A 88 45.15 23.43 -5.54
CA GLY A 88 45.91 23.33 -6.80
C GLY A 88 47.44 23.40 -6.62
N VAL A 89 47.92 23.21 -5.39
CA VAL A 89 49.33 23.38 -4.98
C VAL A 89 49.85 22.13 -4.29
N LYS A 90 51.16 21.91 -4.35
CA LYS A 90 51.79 20.79 -3.65
C LYS A 90 52.12 21.19 -2.22
N LEU A 91 51.77 20.33 -1.26
CA LEU A 91 52.15 20.46 0.14
C LEU A 91 53.68 20.44 0.31
N ILE A 92 54.21 21.30 1.19
CA ILE A 92 55.61 21.22 1.66
C ILE A 92 55.73 20.01 2.60
N PRO A 93 56.46 18.94 2.20
CA PRO A 93 56.53 17.70 2.97
C PRO A 93 57.14 17.88 4.37
N TYR A 94 56.78 17.00 5.30
CA TYR A 94 57.39 16.97 6.64
C TYR A 94 58.91 16.73 6.55
N SER A 95 59.34 15.89 5.62
CA SER A 95 60.76 15.55 5.40
C SER A 95 61.62 16.70 4.86
N GLU A 96 61.02 17.66 4.15
CA GLU A 96 61.70 18.84 3.60
C GLU A 96 61.66 20.04 4.55
N SER A 97 61.11 19.85 5.76
CA SER A 97 61.03 20.87 6.80
C SER A 97 62.25 20.77 7.71
N ASP A 98 63.18 21.74 7.64
CA ASP A 98 64.35 21.83 8.52
C ASP A 98 63.92 22.12 9.97
N ILE A 99 63.58 21.07 10.75
CA ILE A 99 63.11 21.18 12.15
C ILE A 99 64.25 20.78 13.11
N GLU A 100 65.31 21.57 13.16
CA GLU A 100 66.26 21.56 14.28
C GLU A 100 65.67 22.30 15.51
N ASP A 101 66.28 22.20 16.69
CA ASP A 101 65.77 22.76 17.95
C ASP A 101 65.63 24.30 17.86
N LEU A 102 64.43 24.77 17.54
CA LEU A 102 64.20 26.17 17.16
C LEU A 102 63.19 26.83 18.09
N THR A 103 63.66 27.83 18.83
CA THR A 103 62.81 28.66 19.70
C THR A 103 62.34 29.96 19.06
N VAL A 104 62.93 30.46 17.96
CA VAL A 104 62.43 31.66 17.23
C VAL A 104 62.96 31.70 15.79
N PHE A 105 62.09 31.91 14.79
CA PHE A 105 62.52 32.33 13.44
C PHE A 105 61.83 33.61 12.89
N ASN A 106 61.04 34.33 13.70
CA ASN A 106 60.30 35.58 13.38
C ASN A 106 59.11 35.44 12.40
N THR A 107 57.98 34.76 12.68
CA THR A 107 57.34 34.41 13.96
C THR A 107 56.42 33.19 13.76
N SER A 108 56.99 31.97 13.82
CA SER A 108 56.21 30.73 13.92
C SER A 108 55.65 30.55 15.34
N VAL A 109 54.47 29.95 15.49
CA VAL A 109 53.79 29.78 16.79
C VAL A 109 53.72 28.31 17.15
N LEU A 110 54.29 27.92 18.29
CA LEU A 110 53.99 26.63 18.90
C LEU A 110 52.69 26.74 19.69
N ILE A 111 51.65 26.04 19.25
CA ILE A 111 50.36 26.02 19.94
C ILE A 111 50.51 25.36 21.32
N SER A 112 49.83 25.93 22.33
CA SER A 112 49.83 25.37 23.69
C SER A 112 49.11 24.02 23.73
N ARG A 113 49.47 23.16 24.69
CA ARG A 113 48.85 21.83 24.84
C ARG A 113 47.33 21.92 25.09
N SER A 114 46.87 22.95 25.77
CA SER A 114 45.44 23.21 26.01
C SER A 114 44.70 23.61 24.73
N LEU A 115 45.30 24.47 23.91
CA LEU A 115 44.72 24.88 22.63
C LEU A 115 44.70 23.72 21.64
N TYR A 116 45.81 22.97 21.54
CA TYR A 116 45.87 21.74 20.74
C TYR A 116 44.78 20.74 21.12
N LYS A 117 44.61 20.48 22.43
CA LYS A 117 43.57 19.55 22.89
C LYS A 117 42.17 20.04 22.50
N ALA A 118 41.87 21.32 22.73
CA ALA A 118 40.58 21.91 22.37
C ALA A 118 40.30 21.82 20.86
N ALA A 119 41.31 22.10 20.03
CA ALA A 119 41.20 22.04 18.58
C ALA A 119 41.04 20.62 18.06
N LYS A 120 41.84 19.68 18.57
CA LYS A 120 41.71 18.25 18.27
C LYS A 120 40.32 17.73 18.67
N ASP A 121 39.88 18.01 19.89
CA ASP A 121 38.56 17.59 20.36
C ASP A 121 37.45 18.23 19.50
N THR A 122 37.62 19.48 19.05
CA THR A 122 36.68 20.17 18.14
C THR A 122 36.54 19.45 16.81
N TYR A 123 37.66 19.17 16.15
CA TYR A 123 37.66 18.49 14.86
C TYR A 123 37.12 17.05 14.98
N VAL A 124 37.65 16.28 15.93
CA VAL A 124 37.30 14.86 16.11
C VAL A 124 35.81 14.70 16.44
N ILE A 125 35.25 15.56 17.29
CA ILE A 125 33.82 15.51 17.61
C ILE A 125 32.97 15.94 16.42
N PHE A 126 33.40 16.96 15.66
CA PHE A 126 32.70 17.37 14.45
C PHE A 126 32.63 16.23 13.43
N ASP A 127 33.76 15.58 13.13
CA ASP A 127 33.81 14.43 12.21
C ASP A 127 33.00 13.23 12.73
N LEU A 128 33.10 12.93 14.04
CA LEU A 128 32.31 11.89 14.67
C LEU A 128 30.81 12.12 14.47
N GLU A 129 30.32 13.36 14.61
CA GLU A 129 28.91 13.67 14.36
C GLU A 129 28.52 13.35 12.92
N TYR A 130 29.30 13.76 11.91
CA TYR A 130 29.05 13.40 10.49
C TYR A 130 28.94 11.89 10.27
N VAL A 131 29.86 11.11 10.83
CA VAL A 131 29.84 9.65 10.71
C VAL A 131 28.62 9.05 11.42
N LEU A 132 28.30 9.53 12.61
CA LEU A 132 27.10 9.09 13.34
C LEU A 132 25.82 9.41 12.57
N LEU A 133 25.75 10.59 11.94
CA LEU A 133 24.60 11.04 11.16
C LEU A 133 24.31 10.09 10.00
N GLN A 134 25.34 9.74 9.23
CA GLN A 134 25.24 8.77 8.14
C GLN A 134 24.83 7.38 8.65
N ARG A 135 25.45 6.90 9.74
CA ARG A 135 25.12 5.60 10.35
C ARG A 135 23.66 5.52 10.82
N TYR A 136 23.12 6.60 11.36
CA TYR A 136 21.70 6.64 11.76
C TYR A 136 20.78 6.67 10.54
N GLY A 137 21.19 7.32 9.44
CA GLY A 137 20.54 7.19 8.14
C GLY A 137 20.47 5.72 7.69
N TRP A 138 21.59 5.00 7.75
CA TRP A 138 21.63 3.56 7.45
C TRP A 138 20.75 2.70 8.35
N ALA A 139 20.61 3.05 9.63
CA ALA A 139 19.67 2.37 10.53
C ALA A 139 18.21 2.48 10.02
N MET A 140 17.84 3.60 9.39
CA MET A 140 16.53 3.78 8.77
C MET A 140 16.31 2.79 7.61
N TYR A 141 17.31 2.64 6.75
CA TYR A 141 17.25 1.66 5.66
C TYR A 141 17.23 0.22 6.18
N GLY A 142 18.00 -0.06 7.24
CA GLY A 142 18.01 -1.36 7.91
C GLY A 142 16.65 -1.73 8.48
N PHE A 143 15.94 -0.78 9.12
CA PHE A 143 14.61 -1.00 9.68
C PHE A 143 13.59 -1.40 8.61
N TRP A 144 13.43 -0.57 7.56
CA TRP A 144 12.43 -0.82 6.51
C TRP A 144 12.84 -1.98 5.59
N GLY A 145 14.12 -2.09 5.24
CA GLY A 145 14.66 -3.19 4.45
C GLY A 145 14.54 -4.53 5.17
N GLY A 146 14.86 -4.58 6.47
CA GLY A 146 14.68 -5.77 7.31
C GLY A 146 13.22 -6.19 7.41
N LEU A 147 12.31 -5.23 7.58
CA LEU A 147 10.86 -5.49 7.61
C LEU A 147 10.36 -6.10 6.29
N LEU A 148 10.81 -5.58 5.14
CA LEU A 148 10.49 -6.16 3.84
C LEU A 148 11.06 -7.58 3.70
N LEU A 149 12.31 -7.81 4.10
CA LEU A 149 12.94 -9.14 4.06
C LEU A 149 12.15 -10.18 4.87
N ILE A 150 11.68 -9.81 6.06
CA ILE A 150 10.81 -10.66 6.88
C ILE A 150 9.51 -10.97 6.14
N GLY A 151 8.87 -9.96 5.52
CA GLY A 151 7.66 -10.15 4.71
C GLY A 151 7.88 -11.11 3.54
N MET A 152 9.00 -10.95 2.82
CA MET A 152 9.36 -11.81 1.68
C MET A 152 9.64 -13.25 2.12
N ALA A 153 10.38 -13.44 3.22
CA ALA A 153 10.62 -14.76 3.79
C ALA A 153 9.31 -15.44 4.22
N ASN A 154 8.42 -14.72 4.88
CA ASN A 154 7.11 -15.24 5.29
C ASN A 154 6.26 -15.68 4.09
N ARG A 155 6.25 -14.88 3.02
CA ARG A 155 5.53 -15.24 1.79
C ARG A 155 6.11 -16.48 1.14
N LEU A 156 7.43 -16.59 1.05
CA LEU A 156 8.11 -17.75 0.49
C LEU A 156 7.78 -19.02 1.29
N VAL A 157 7.85 -18.97 2.62
CA VAL A 157 7.49 -20.09 3.51
C VAL A 157 6.03 -20.50 3.30
N THR A 158 5.12 -19.52 3.24
CA THR A 158 3.69 -19.76 3.01
C THR A 158 3.45 -20.43 1.66
N HIS A 159 4.07 -19.94 0.59
CA HIS A 159 3.97 -20.51 -0.75
C HIS A 159 4.48 -21.96 -0.80
N LEU A 160 5.66 -22.23 -0.22
CA LEU A 160 6.22 -23.58 -0.13
C LEU A 160 5.31 -24.52 0.67
N SER A 161 4.71 -24.06 1.76
CA SER A 161 3.78 -24.84 2.58
C SER A 161 2.51 -25.21 1.80
N GLN A 162 1.97 -24.29 1.01
CA GLN A 162 0.78 -24.50 0.18
C GLN A 162 1.07 -25.48 -0.95
N CYS A 163 2.20 -25.34 -1.63
CA CYS A 163 2.64 -26.27 -2.68
C CYS A 163 2.80 -27.70 -2.12
N ARG A 164 3.36 -27.85 -0.91
CA ARG A 164 3.45 -29.15 -0.22
C ARG A 164 2.07 -29.73 0.11
N ARG A 165 1.14 -28.91 0.64
CA ARG A 165 -0.25 -29.34 0.95
C ARG A 165 -1.03 -29.80 -0.29
N MET A 166 -0.79 -29.18 -1.44
CA MET A 166 -1.41 -29.58 -2.71
C MET A 166 -0.81 -30.89 -3.25
N LYS A 167 0.51 -31.10 -3.13
CA LYS A 167 1.17 -32.34 -3.55
C LYS A 167 0.77 -33.55 -2.70
N ALA A 168 0.65 -33.38 -1.38
CA ALA A 168 0.30 -34.47 -0.46
C ALA A 168 -1.07 -35.12 -0.73
N LEU A 169 -1.98 -34.48 -1.46
CA LEU A 169 -3.25 -35.08 -1.89
C LEU A 169 -3.11 -36.00 -3.10
N VAL A 170 -2.16 -35.71 -4.00
CA VAL A 170 -1.92 -36.51 -5.21
C VAL A 170 -1.46 -37.92 -4.82
N ASP A 171 -0.68 -38.03 -3.74
CA ASP A 171 -0.17 -39.31 -3.25
C ASP A 171 -1.24 -40.13 -2.50
N VAL A 172 -2.28 -39.49 -1.94
CA VAL A 172 -3.33 -40.17 -1.16
C VAL A 172 -4.40 -40.79 -2.06
N GLU A 173 -4.76 -40.17 -3.18
CA GLU A 173 -5.69 -40.80 -4.15
C GLU A 173 -5.04 -41.95 -4.95
N GLY A 174 -3.70 -42.01 -5.02
CA GLY A 174 -2.96 -43.17 -5.51
C GLY A 174 -2.80 -44.31 -4.48
N SER A 175 -3.15 -44.06 -3.21
CA SER A 175 -3.07 -45.03 -2.13
C SER A 175 -4.39 -45.05 -1.34
N MET A 176 -5.45 -45.58 -1.96
CA MET A 176 -6.50 -46.26 -1.19
C MET A 176 -5.92 -47.56 -0.60
N ALA A 177 -4.97 -47.44 0.32
CA ALA A 177 -4.54 -48.44 1.30
C ALA A 177 -3.19 -48.01 1.89
N SER A 178 -3.20 -47.21 2.96
CA SER A 178 -2.35 -47.45 4.12
C SER A 178 -2.53 -46.36 5.18
N THR A 179 -3.12 -46.79 6.29
CA THR A 179 -2.75 -46.41 7.66
C THR A 179 -2.62 -44.93 8.00
N SER A 180 -3.54 -44.50 8.86
CA SER A 180 -3.30 -43.59 9.97
C SER A 180 -1.90 -43.75 10.59
N SER A 181 -0.90 -43.09 10.02
CA SER A 181 0.36 -42.86 10.69
C SER A 181 0.18 -41.61 11.54
N GLU A 182 0.03 -41.82 12.85
CA GLU A 182 0.35 -40.83 13.86
C GLU A 182 1.78 -40.33 13.59
N ARG A 183 1.91 -39.25 12.83
CA ARG A 183 3.17 -38.53 12.74
C ARG A 183 3.42 -37.95 14.11
N SER A 184 4.33 -38.56 14.86
CA SER A 184 4.92 -37.99 16.07
C SER A 184 5.42 -36.58 15.75
N HIS A 185 4.60 -35.56 16.01
CA HIS A 185 4.98 -34.18 15.84
C HIS A 185 6.16 -33.92 16.78
N SER A 186 7.33 -33.63 16.21
CA SER A 186 8.47 -33.17 17.00
C SER A 186 8.01 -32.03 17.92
N ARG A 187 8.39 -32.07 19.20
CA ARG A 187 8.04 -31.05 20.20
C ARG A 187 8.34 -29.62 19.69
N ILE A 188 9.35 -29.47 18.84
CA ILE A 188 9.73 -28.21 18.20
C ILE A 188 8.65 -27.72 17.23
N VAL A 189 8.09 -28.60 16.40
CA VAL A 189 7.03 -28.25 15.44
C VAL A 189 5.76 -27.85 16.20
N ALA A 190 5.38 -28.61 17.22
CA ALA A 190 4.23 -28.29 18.06
C ALA A 190 4.39 -26.95 18.80
N PHE A 191 5.60 -26.64 19.27
CA PHE A 191 5.93 -25.34 19.85
C PHE A 191 5.83 -24.21 18.83
N VAL A 192 6.42 -24.36 17.64
CA VAL A 192 6.37 -23.36 16.56
C VAL A 192 4.94 -23.10 16.09
N GLU A 193 4.13 -24.14 15.90
CA GLU A 193 2.72 -24.00 15.55
C GLU A 193 1.92 -23.29 16.63
N SER A 194 2.19 -23.60 17.90
CA SER A 194 1.52 -22.95 19.03
C SER A 194 1.93 -21.48 19.17
N ALA A 195 3.21 -21.16 18.97
CA ALA A 195 3.71 -19.79 18.93
C ALA A 195 3.13 -19.00 17.75
N HIS A 196 3.06 -19.61 16.56
CA HIS A 196 2.44 -19.01 15.38
C HIS A 196 0.95 -18.76 15.58
N HIS A 197 0.22 -19.71 16.16
CA HIS A 197 -1.19 -19.56 16.50
C HIS A 197 -1.39 -18.43 17.53
N TRP A 198 -0.56 -18.36 18.57
CA TRP A 198 -0.58 -17.27 19.54
C TRP A 198 -0.31 -15.92 18.86
N PHE A 199 0.67 -15.85 17.96
CA PHE A 199 1.02 -14.63 17.24
C PHE A 199 -0.11 -14.16 16.32
N ARG A 200 -0.72 -15.08 15.55
CA ARG A 200 -1.88 -14.76 14.71
C ARG A 200 -3.07 -14.24 15.51
N SER A 201 -3.40 -14.92 16.60
CA SER A 201 -4.56 -14.61 17.44
C SER A 201 -4.39 -13.33 18.25
N ASN A 202 -3.17 -12.97 18.67
CA ASN A 202 -2.95 -11.82 19.54
C ASN A 202 -2.43 -10.57 18.82
N VAL A 203 -1.76 -10.74 17.66
CA VAL A 203 -0.99 -9.66 17.02
C VAL A 203 -1.42 -9.40 15.57
N ILE A 204 -1.61 -10.41 14.73
CA ILE A 204 -1.86 -10.20 13.29
C ILE A 204 -3.32 -9.83 13.00
N ILE A 205 -4.27 -10.63 13.50
CA ILE A 205 -5.68 -10.49 13.14
C ILE A 205 -6.42 -9.37 13.88
N PRO A 206 -6.25 -9.18 15.21
CA PRO A 206 -7.04 -8.16 15.91
C PRO A 206 -6.66 -6.72 15.53
N ALA A 207 -7.66 -5.84 15.57
CA ALA A 207 -7.46 -4.40 15.44
C ALA A 207 -6.64 -3.85 16.62
N ALA A 208 -5.93 -2.74 16.42
CA ALA A 208 -5.11 -2.13 17.46
C ALA A 208 -5.92 -1.71 18.68
N PHE A 209 -7.08 -1.08 18.44
CA PHE A 209 -7.98 -0.61 19.49
C PHE A 209 -9.43 -1.00 19.21
N GLY A 210 -10.04 -1.73 20.15
CA GLY A 210 -11.43 -2.19 20.05
C GLY A 210 -11.69 -3.02 18.80
N SER A 211 -12.86 -2.77 18.18
CA SER A 211 -13.30 -3.43 16.95
C SER A 211 -13.20 -2.53 15.71
N HIS A 212 -12.48 -1.42 15.78
CA HIS A 212 -12.41 -0.43 14.70
C HIS A 212 -11.11 -0.66 13.93
N HIS A 213 -11.20 -1.18 12.71
CA HIS A 213 -10.08 -1.21 11.77
C HIS A 213 -10.44 -0.44 10.51
N ASN A 214 -11.55 -0.84 9.88
CA ASN A 214 -12.06 -0.18 8.68
C ASN A 214 -13.04 0.96 8.99
N ARG A 215 -13.62 0.99 10.20
CA ARG A 215 -14.42 2.13 10.67
C ARG A 215 -13.52 3.26 11.17
N PRO A 216 -13.72 4.51 10.73
CA PRO A 216 -12.94 5.62 11.25
C PRO A 216 -13.24 5.80 12.75
N LEU A 217 -12.19 6.02 13.53
CA LEU A 217 -12.26 6.52 14.91
C LEU A 217 -11.49 7.84 14.94
N PHE A 218 -12.12 8.92 15.41
CA PHE A 218 -11.55 10.27 15.42
C PHE A 218 -10.90 10.67 14.07
N TRP A 219 -11.65 10.51 12.97
CA TRP A 219 -11.22 10.88 11.61
C TRP A 219 -9.98 10.14 11.07
N ASN A 220 -9.60 9.01 11.67
CA ASN A 220 -8.51 8.16 11.20
C ASN A 220 -8.94 6.69 11.17
N THR A 221 -8.41 5.92 10.22
CA THR A 221 -8.52 4.46 10.26
C THR A 221 -7.48 3.91 11.21
N ILE A 222 -7.87 2.95 12.05
CA ILE A 222 -6.99 2.34 13.02
C ILE A 222 -6.29 1.13 12.37
N PRO A 223 -4.95 1.09 12.33
CA PRO A 223 -4.24 -0.05 11.80
C PRO A 223 -4.49 -1.35 12.60
N THR A 224 -4.11 -2.48 12.03
CA THR A 224 -4.01 -3.73 12.81
C THR A 224 -2.96 -3.59 13.92
N ARG A 225 -3.00 -4.45 14.95
CA ARG A 225 -1.98 -4.41 16.02
C ARG A 225 -0.56 -4.52 15.47
N MET A 226 -0.35 -5.40 14.49
CA MET A 226 0.95 -5.56 13.83
C MET A 226 1.41 -4.27 13.15
N GLU A 227 0.56 -3.64 12.35
CA GLU A 227 0.88 -2.37 11.70
C GLU A 227 1.15 -1.26 12.71
N THR A 228 0.38 -1.18 13.81
CA THR A 228 0.62 -0.23 14.90
C THR A 228 1.94 -0.49 15.61
N ILE A 229 2.30 -1.74 15.90
CA ILE A 229 3.59 -2.08 16.50
C ILE A 229 4.74 -1.62 15.61
N VAL A 230 4.67 -1.88 14.29
CA VAL A 230 5.69 -1.43 13.34
C VAL A 230 5.78 0.09 13.31
N VAL A 231 4.65 0.79 13.24
CA VAL A 231 4.61 2.26 13.22
C VAL A 231 5.17 2.83 14.52
N VAL A 232 4.76 2.33 15.69
CA VAL A 232 5.26 2.81 16.98
C VAL A 232 6.75 2.53 17.13
N ALA A 233 7.22 1.35 16.71
CA ALA A 233 8.64 1.01 16.71
C ALA A 233 9.45 1.97 15.81
N PHE A 234 8.92 2.31 14.63
CA PHE A 234 9.53 3.28 13.72
C PHE A 234 9.62 4.69 14.35
N TRP A 235 8.51 5.19 14.94
CA TRP A 235 8.50 6.50 15.59
C TRP A 235 9.43 6.55 16.80
N PHE A 236 9.41 5.50 17.63
CA PHE A 236 10.27 5.39 18.81
C PHE A 236 11.75 5.28 18.44
N MET A 237 12.09 4.48 17.43
CA MET A 237 13.44 4.40 16.91
C MET A 237 13.90 5.75 16.38
N THR A 238 13.09 6.42 15.56
CA THR A 238 13.43 7.75 15.04
C THR A 238 13.66 8.76 16.18
N PHE A 239 12.76 8.79 17.17
CA PHE A 239 12.91 9.66 18.32
C PHE A 239 14.21 9.41 19.08
N ILE A 240 14.55 8.14 19.34
CA ILE A 240 15.83 7.77 19.97
C ILE A 240 17.00 8.28 19.13
N LEU A 241 17.02 8.01 17.82
CA LEU A 241 18.11 8.43 16.93
C LEU A 241 18.26 9.96 16.87
N CYS A 242 17.19 10.72 17.13
CA CYS A 242 17.24 12.18 17.24
C CYS A 242 17.74 12.69 18.60
N CYS A 243 17.82 11.86 19.63
CA CYS A 243 18.13 12.30 21.00
C CYS A 243 19.46 11.78 21.54
N VAL A 244 20.10 10.79 20.89
CA VAL A 244 21.28 10.10 21.41
C VAL A 244 22.54 10.36 20.60
N GLY A 245 23.68 10.38 21.30
CA GLY A 245 25.00 10.47 20.68
C GLY A 245 25.48 11.88 20.40
N TYR A 246 25.00 12.88 21.15
CA TYR A 246 25.51 14.25 21.09
C TYR A 246 26.68 14.45 22.06
N HIS A 247 27.81 14.91 21.53
CA HIS A 247 29.00 15.23 22.32
C HIS A 247 29.21 16.74 22.37
N ILE A 248 28.79 17.38 23.46
CA ILE A 248 28.96 18.83 23.69
C ILE A 248 30.08 19.03 24.70
N PHE A 249 31.01 19.95 24.41
CA PHE A 249 32.13 20.24 25.29
C PHE A 249 32.62 21.68 25.16
N TRP A 250 33.43 22.11 26.13
CA TRP A 250 34.06 23.42 26.19
C TRP A 250 35.52 23.33 26.69
N PRO A 251 36.47 24.09 26.13
CA PRO A 251 36.34 25.03 25.01
C PRO A 251 36.29 24.33 23.65
N ASN A 252 35.39 24.78 22.78
CA ASN A 252 35.27 24.35 21.38
C ASN A 252 35.57 25.55 20.47
N LEU A 253 36.36 25.34 19.41
CA LEU A 253 36.85 26.43 18.56
C LEU A 253 35.79 26.96 17.58
N TYR A 254 34.83 26.13 17.19
CA TYR A 254 33.81 26.52 16.21
C TYR A 254 32.58 27.16 16.87
N TYR A 255 32.14 26.60 18.00
CA TYR A 255 30.80 26.84 18.52
C TYR A 255 30.77 26.88 20.05
N THR A 256 29.94 27.77 20.61
CA THR A 256 29.55 27.71 22.03
C THR A 256 28.68 26.48 22.32
N GLU A 257 28.57 26.07 23.59
CA GLU A 257 27.78 24.87 23.95
C GLU A 257 26.33 24.90 23.43
N PRO A 258 25.58 26.02 23.49
CA PRO A 258 24.24 26.08 22.91
C PRO A 258 24.23 25.98 21.39
N GLN A 259 25.24 26.57 20.72
CA GLN A 259 25.37 26.50 19.25
C GLN A 259 25.69 25.07 18.79
N GLN A 260 26.55 24.35 19.52
CA GLN A 260 26.82 22.93 19.27
C GLN A 260 25.52 22.11 19.31
N ALA A 261 24.71 22.29 20.36
CA ALA A 261 23.42 21.60 20.48
C ALA A 261 22.50 21.86 19.28
N TRP A 262 22.30 23.12 18.91
CA TRP A 262 21.45 23.48 17.76
C TRP A 262 21.98 22.95 16.44
N ARG A 263 23.29 23.07 16.19
CA ARG A 263 23.95 22.56 14.98
C ARG A 263 23.73 21.04 14.85
N TYR A 264 24.08 20.27 15.87
CA TYR A 264 24.01 18.80 15.80
C TYR A 264 22.57 18.28 15.72
N ILE A 265 21.61 18.91 16.41
CA ILE A 265 20.18 18.57 16.28
C ILE A 265 19.67 18.88 14.86
N SER A 266 20.07 20.02 14.29
CA SER A 266 19.63 20.42 12.96
C SER A 266 20.12 19.46 11.89
N ASP A 267 21.40 19.07 11.93
CA ASP A 267 21.95 18.10 10.97
C ASP A 267 21.31 16.72 11.12
N ARG A 268 21.13 16.26 12.37
CA ARG A 268 20.52 14.96 12.67
C ARG A 268 19.12 14.84 12.08
N THR A 269 18.31 15.86 12.28
CA THR A 269 16.94 15.87 11.77
C THR A 269 16.89 16.03 10.26
N GLY A 270 17.81 16.80 9.66
CA GLY A 270 17.94 16.92 8.20
C GLY A 270 18.30 15.60 7.51
N ILE A 271 19.36 14.93 7.96
CA ILE A 271 19.83 13.66 7.37
C ILE A 271 18.83 12.53 7.56
N LEU A 272 18.22 12.43 8.75
CA LEU A 272 17.15 11.44 8.98
C LEU A 272 15.93 11.70 8.10
N CYS A 273 15.57 12.97 7.87
CA CYS A 273 14.52 13.33 6.92
C CYS A 273 14.87 12.85 5.50
N TYR A 274 16.08 13.13 5.01
CA TYR A 274 16.57 12.67 3.69
C TYR A 274 16.57 11.14 3.57
N ALA A 275 17.03 10.42 4.59
CA ALA A 275 17.05 8.96 4.62
C ALA A 275 15.63 8.33 4.53
N MET A 276 14.59 9.06 4.94
CA MET A 276 13.20 8.61 4.84
C MET A 276 12.59 8.80 3.44
N LEU A 277 13.13 9.69 2.62
CA LEU A 277 12.52 10.10 1.35
C LEU A 277 12.35 8.95 0.34
N PRO A 278 13.32 8.04 0.12
CA PRO A 278 13.12 6.91 -0.81
C PRO A 278 12.00 5.98 -0.35
N TRP A 279 11.93 5.67 0.95
CA TRP A 279 10.89 4.83 1.53
C TRP A 279 9.51 5.47 1.39
N LEU A 280 9.44 6.79 1.58
CA LEU A 280 8.21 7.57 1.45
C LEU A 280 7.60 7.41 0.04
N TRP A 281 8.40 7.54 -1.02
CA TRP A 281 7.91 7.37 -2.39
C TRP A 281 7.64 5.91 -2.73
N MET A 282 8.50 4.99 -2.30
CA MET A 282 8.35 3.56 -2.55
C MET A 282 7.01 3.03 -2.05
N PHE A 283 6.61 3.38 -0.81
CA PHE A 283 5.35 2.93 -0.24
C PHE A 283 4.10 3.62 -0.83
N SER A 284 4.26 4.65 -1.67
CA SER A 284 3.14 5.30 -2.37
C SER A 284 2.79 4.65 -3.72
N GLY A 285 3.73 3.91 -4.33
CA GLY A 285 3.59 3.36 -5.68
C GLY A 285 2.59 2.21 -5.80
N ARG A 286 1.80 2.19 -6.88
CA ARG A 286 0.85 1.10 -7.18
C ARG A 286 1.52 -0.05 -7.91
N ASN A 287 2.54 0.25 -8.73
CA ASN A 287 3.36 -0.73 -9.43
C ASN A 287 4.65 -0.94 -8.63
N ASN A 288 4.51 -1.59 -7.49
CA ASN A 288 5.63 -1.85 -6.58
C ASN A 288 5.87 -3.36 -6.48
N VAL A 289 7.10 -3.78 -6.81
CA VAL A 289 7.54 -5.19 -6.76
C VAL A 289 7.39 -5.79 -5.37
N PHE A 290 7.53 -4.99 -4.31
CA PHE A 290 7.43 -5.45 -2.93
C PHE A 290 6.00 -5.82 -2.54
N LEU A 291 4.96 -5.30 -3.21
CA LEU A 291 3.58 -5.78 -3.00
C LEU A 291 3.48 -7.27 -3.36
N TRP A 292 4.09 -7.66 -4.49
CA TRP A 292 4.17 -9.06 -4.92
C TRP A 292 5.20 -9.87 -4.11
N LEU A 293 6.34 -9.32 -3.72
CA LEU A 293 7.33 -10.10 -2.96
C LEU A 293 6.90 -10.38 -1.52
N THR A 294 6.14 -9.48 -0.89
CA THR A 294 5.70 -9.62 0.51
C THR A 294 4.28 -10.17 0.64
N GLY A 295 3.41 -9.95 -0.34
CA GLY A 295 1.98 -10.27 -0.24
C GLY A 295 1.20 -9.33 0.64
N TRP A 296 1.79 -8.19 0.98
CA TRP A 296 1.08 -7.13 1.67
C TRP A 296 0.20 -6.35 0.71
N ARG A 297 -0.90 -5.84 1.24
CA ARG A 297 -1.84 -5.04 0.48
C ARG A 297 -1.30 -3.63 0.32
N PHE A 298 -1.69 -2.97 -0.77
CA PHE A 298 -1.39 -1.56 -0.98
C PHE A 298 -1.87 -0.67 0.19
N ALA A 299 -2.97 -1.06 0.85
CA ALA A 299 -3.47 -0.37 2.05
C ALA A 299 -2.43 -0.32 3.19
N THR A 300 -1.71 -1.42 3.44
CA THR A 300 -0.64 -1.50 4.45
C THR A 300 0.54 -0.60 4.09
N PHE A 301 1.00 -0.65 2.84
CA PHE A 301 2.06 0.26 2.37
C PHE A 301 1.64 1.73 2.50
N ASN A 302 0.40 2.04 2.16
CA ASN A 302 -0.13 3.39 2.30
C ASN A 302 -0.24 3.84 3.78
N ILE A 303 -0.41 2.92 4.74
CA ILE A 303 -0.27 3.26 6.19
C ILE A 303 1.17 3.72 6.46
N PHE A 304 2.17 2.96 6.02
CA PHE A 304 3.58 3.32 6.21
C PHE A 304 3.94 4.64 5.52
N HIS A 305 3.53 4.84 4.27
CA HIS A 305 3.69 6.11 3.55
C HIS A 305 3.21 7.31 4.36
N ARG A 306 2.01 7.24 4.96
CA ARG A 306 1.46 8.34 5.77
C ARG A 306 2.26 8.61 7.03
N HIS A 307 2.73 7.57 7.73
CA HIS A 307 3.50 7.75 8.97
C HIS A 307 4.92 8.24 8.71
N ILE A 308 5.58 7.75 7.65
CA ILE A 308 6.88 8.26 7.21
C ILE A 308 6.76 9.72 6.78
N ALA A 309 5.72 10.09 6.02
CA ALA A 309 5.48 11.47 5.61
C ALA A 309 5.39 12.42 6.81
N ARG A 310 4.54 12.08 7.78
CA ARG A 310 4.37 12.87 9.01
C ARG A 310 5.67 13.00 9.80
N CYS A 311 6.43 11.91 9.94
CA CYS A 311 7.69 11.91 10.65
C CYS A 311 8.73 12.77 9.94
N ALA A 312 8.91 12.60 8.63
CA ALA A 312 9.81 13.40 7.81
C ALA A 312 9.46 14.90 7.84
N THR A 313 8.17 15.25 7.79
CA THR A 313 7.73 16.65 7.93
C THR A 313 8.07 17.23 9.30
N VAL A 314 7.88 16.47 10.40
CA VAL A 314 8.28 16.93 11.74
C VAL A 314 9.79 17.15 11.82
N LEU A 315 10.58 16.23 11.26
CA LEU A 315 12.04 16.37 11.22
C LEU A 315 12.47 17.59 10.39
N ALA A 316 11.84 17.84 9.24
CA ALA A 316 12.10 19.02 8.42
C ALA A 316 11.79 20.32 9.17
N ILE A 317 10.70 20.37 9.95
CA ILE A 317 10.37 21.54 10.79
C ILE A 317 11.44 21.76 11.85
N VAL A 318 11.86 20.71 12.56
CA VAL A 318 12.90 20.82 13.59
C VAL A 318 14.23 21.26 12.98
N HIS A 319 14.60 20.71 11.83
CA HIS A 319 15.77 21.11 11.05
C HIS A 319 15.72 22.60 10.69
N SER A 320 14.61 23.07 10.12
CA SER A 320 14.44 24.48 9.75
C SER A 320 14.48 25.41 10.96
N ILE A 321 13.86 25.03 12.08
CA ILE A 321 13.88 25.83 13.31
C ILE A 321 15.30 25.90 13.87
N GLY A 322 16.00 24.77 13.98
CA GLY A 322 17.33 24.73 14.57
C GLY A 322 18.36 25.54 13.78
N TRP A 323 18.32 25.45 12.45
CA TRP A 323 19.14 26.31 11.58
C TRP A 323 18.76 27.78 11.68
N SER A 324 17.46 28.10 11.75
CA SER A 324 17.01 29.49 11.92
C SER A 324 17.51 30.09 13.23
N VAL A 325 17.48 29.33 14.33
CA VAL A 325 18.00 29.77 15.63
C VAL A 325 19.51 29.96 15.59
N LEU A 326 20.24 29.05 14.93
CA LEU A 326 21.69 29.13 14.80
C LEU A 326 22.12 30.36 14.00
N GLU A 327 21.55 30.57 12.82
CA GLU A 327 21.84 31.74 11.97
C GLU A 327 21.42 33.07 12.60
N ALA A 328 20.30 33.08 13.34
CA ALA A 328 19.91 34.25 14.12
C ALA A 328 20.91 34.53 15.25
N GLY A 329 21.44 33.49 15.89
CA GLY A 329 22.50 33.61 16.90
C GLY A 329 23.80 34.20 16.36
N PHE A 330 24.13 33.95 15.09
CA PHE A 330 25.27 34.58 14.42
C PHE A 330 24.96 35.95 13.80
N GLY A 331 23.69 36.36 13.73
CA GLY A 331 23.26 37.61 13.10
C GLY A 331 23.19 37.56 11.57
N TYR A 332 23.30 36.38 10.95
CA TYR A 332 23.27 36.19 9.49
C TYR A 332 21.92 35.73 8.95
N PHE A 333 20.89 35.61 9.79
CA PHE A 333 19.57 35.10 9.39
C PHE A 333 18.96 35.82 8.17
N ALA A 334 18.99 37.16 8.15
CA ALA A 334 18.42 37.93 7.03
C ALA A 334 19.23 37.77 5.73
N GLU A 335 20.56 37.62 5.84
CA GLU A 335 21.44 37.38 4.70
C GLU A 335 21.26 35.96 4.15
N SER A 336 21.10 34.96 5.03
CA SER A 336 20.85 33.57 4.65
C SER A 336 19.62 33.43 3.74
N TRP A 337 18.55 34.20 3.97
CA TRP A 337 17.36 34.18 3.10
C TRP A 337 17.59 34.66 1.66
N LYS A 338 18.71 35.32 1.37
CA LYS A 338 19.10 35.69 0.00
C LYS A 338 19.76 34.52 -0.74
N GLU A 339 20.25 33.52 -0.01
CA GLU A 339 20.93 32.36 -0.56
C GLU A 339 19.96 31.33 -1.14
N GLN A 340 20.30 30.79 -2.33
CA GLN A 340 19.43 29.86 -3.05
C GLN A 340 19.09 28.60 -2.27
N PHE A 341 20.10 28.00 -1.65
CA PHE A 341 19.92 26.76 -0.89
C PHE A 341 18.97 26.97 0.29
N TRP A 342 18.98 28.15 0.92
CA TRP A 342 18.20 28.46 2.11
C TRP A 342 16.71 28.63 1.79
N TYR A 343 16.36 29.54 0.87
CA TYR A 343 14.95 29.77 0.55
C TYR A 343 14.30 28.56 -0.14
N MET A 344 15.07 27.75 -0.86
CA MET A 344 14.59 26.48 -1.42
C MET A 344 14.32 25.44 -0.33
N GLY A 345 15.16 25.37 0.71
CA GLY A 345 14.91 24.54 1.91
C GLY A 345 13.66 24.98 2.68
N GLY A 346 13.47 26.30 2.85
CA GLY A 346 12.25 26.87 3.40
C GLY A 346 11.00 26.54 2.57
N THR A 347 11.11 26.68 1.24
CA THR A 347 10.03 26.33 0.30
C THR A 347 9.65 24.85 0.38
N ALA A 348 10.64 23.95 0.43
CA ALA A 348 10.41 22.51 0.58
C ALA A 348 9.70 22.20 1.91
N THR A 349 10.13 22.80 3.02
CA THR A 349 9.51 22.59 4.34
C THR A 349 8.08 23.09 4.37
N ILE A 350 7.78 24.27 3.80
CA ILE A 350 6.42 24.79 3.68
C ILE A 350 5.56 23.84 2.83
N ALA A 351 6.07 23.38 1.68
CA ALA A 351 5.37 22.45 0.81
C ALA A 351 5.08 21.11 1.50
N MET A 352 6.02 20.55 2.26
CA MET A 352 5.82 19.34 3.06
C MET A 352 4.69 19.51 4.09
N ASN A 353 4.64 20.66 4.78
CA ASN A 353 3.57 20.97 5.73
C ASN A 353 2.20 21.08 5.04
N LEU A 354 2.13 21.77 3.90
CA LEU A 354 0.90 21.89 3.12
C LEU A 354 0.42 20.53 2.60
N ILE A 355 1.33 19.66 2.16
CA ILE A 355 1.00 18.29 1.75
C ILE A 355 0.30 17.56 2.91
N VAL A 356 0.87 17.59 4.12
CA VAL A 356 0.28 16.91 5.29
C VAL A 356 -1.09 17.51 5.63
N LEU A 357 -1.21 18.84 5.63
CA LEU A 357 -2.45 19.56 5.90
C LEU A 357 -3.57 19.19 4.92
N PHE A 358 -3.30 19.29 3.61
CA PHE A 358 -4.29 18.95 2.57
C PHE A 358 -4.51 17.43 2.44
N SER A 359 -3.67 16.60 3.05
CA SER A 359 -3.88 15.14 3.12
C SER A 359 -4.80 14.71 4.28
N PHE A 360 -5.41 15.65 5.02
CA PHE A 360 -6.34 15.34 6.09
C PHE A 360 -7.58 14.57 5.59
N MET A 361 -8.10 13.61 6.37
CA MET A 361 -9.16 12.69 5.93
C MET A 361 -10.40 13.43 5.43
N TRP A 362 -10.83 14.47 6.15
CA TRP A 362 -12.00 15.25 5.76
C TRP A 362 -11.89 15.81 4.34
N PHE A 363 -10.74 16.38 3.98
CA PHE A 363 -10.51 16.95 2.66
C PHE A 363 -10.46 15.86 1.58
N ARG A 364 -9.77 14.74 1.87
CA ARG A 364 -9.64 13.60 0.94
C ARG A 364 -10.97 12.92 0.62
N VAL A 365 -11.86 12.80 1.60
CA VAL A 365 -13.18 12.17 1.42
C VAL A 365 -14.13 13.10 0.65
N LYS A 366 -14.09 14.42 0.92
CA LYS A 366 -14.99 15.38 0.28
C LYS A 366 -14.58 15.72 -1.15
N SER A 367 -13.28 15.90 -1.39
CA SER A 367 -12.73 16.40 -2.65
C SER A 367 -11.46 15.64 -3.06
N TYR A 368 -11.58 14.33 -3.28
CA TYR A 368 -10.45 13.46 -3.59
C TYR A 368 -9.60 13.92 -4.80
N GLU A 369 -10.25 14.37 -5.89
CA GLU A 369 -9.54 14.80 -7.10
C GLU A 369 -8.68 16.06 -6.87
N VAL A 370 -9.21 17.01 -6.10
CA VAL A 370 -8.49 18.25 -5.76
C VAL A 370 -7.32 17.94 -4.83
N PHE A 371 -7.57 17.09 -3.83
CA PHE A 371 -6.52 16.54 -2.97
C PHE A 371 -5.38 15.94 -3.79
N LEU A 372 -5.68 15.02 -4.71
CA LEU A 372 -4.66 14.30 -5.46
C LEU A 372 -3.81 15.25 -6.31
N LEU A 373 -4.44 16.25 -6.95
CA LEU A 373 -3.74 17.25 -7.76
C LEU A 373 -2.80 18.12 -6.92
N ILE A 374 -3.30 18.67 -5.80
CA ILE A 374 -2.49 19.50 -4.89
C ILE A 374 -1.32 18.67 -4.33
N HIS A 375 -1.58 17.43 -3.93
CA HIS A 375 -0.57 16.54 -3.37
C HIS A 375 0.56 16.27 -4.37
N ILE A 376 0.24 15.98 -5.64
CA ILE A 376 1.24 15.75 -6.69
C ILE A 376 2.02 17.05 -6.99
N ALA A 377 1.33 18.18 -7.16
CA ALA A 377 1.98 19.45 -7.48
C ALA A 377 2.97 19.86 -6.39
N LEU A 378 2.56 19.82 -5.11
CA LEU A 378 3.44 20.11 -3.99
C LEU A 378 4.57 19.08 -3.86
N SER A 379 4.33 17.80 -4.19
CA SER A 379 5.39 16.79 -4.18
C SER A 379 6.51 17.09 -5.19
N VAL A 380 6.17 17.63 -6.37
CA VAL A 380 7.16 18.13 -7.34
C VAL A 380 7.95 19.29 -6.75
N VAL A 381 7.26 20.25 -6.12
CA VAL A 381 7.91 21.39 -5.46
C VAL A 381 8.88 20.94 -4.38
N VAL A 382 8.51 19.93 -3.57
CA VAL A 382 9.41 19.33 -2.56
C VAL A 382 10.65 18.73 -3.24
N ILE A 383 10.49 17.88 -4.24
CA ILE A 383 11.64 17.23 -4.91
C ILE A 383 12.59 18.29 -5.51
N VAL A 384 12.06 19.26 -6.26
CA VAL A 384 12.85 20.32 -6.89
C VAL A 384 13.52 21.20 -5.82
N GLY A 385 12.77 21.59 -4.79
CA GLY A 385 13.28 22.37 -3.67
C GLY A 385 14.43 21.68 -2.94
N LEU A 386 14.34 20.37 -2.72
CA LEU A 386 15.39 19.58 -2.05
C LEU A 386 16.68 19.44 -2.88
N PHE A 387 16.56 19.31 -4.21
CA PHE A 387 17.74 19.31 -5.10
C PHE A 387 18.49 20.64 -5.01
N TYR A 388 17.79 21.78 -5.07
CA TYR A 388 18.45 23.09 -4.94
C TYR A 388 18.89 23.40 -3.51
N HIS A 389 18.18 22.90 -2.50
CA HIS A 389 18.55 23.07 -1.10
C HIS A 389 19.88 22.39 -0.74
N THR A 390 20.16 21.24 -1.34
CA THR A 390 21.42 20.50 -1.09
C THR A 390 22.45 20.64 -2.20
N ALA A 391 22.23 21.57 -3.14
CA ALA A 391 23.18 21.86 -4.22
C ALA A 391 24.51 22.43 -3.71
N ILE A 392 24.52 23.04 -2.52
CA ILE A 392 25.73 23.54 -1.85
C ILE A 392 26.76 22.44 -1.53
N PHE A 393 26.35 21.18 -1.49
CA PHE A 393 27.22 20.03 -1.23
C PHE A 393 27.67 19.30 -2.50
N ASP A 394 27.74 20.01 -3.64
CA ASP A 394 28.18 19.48 -4.94
C ASP A 394 27.53 18.14 -5.35
N GLY A 395 26.28 17.95 -4.93
CA GLY A 395 25.48 16.76 -5.26
C GLY A 395 25.71 15.53 -4.37
N GLU A 396 26.43 15.63 -3.26
CA GLU A 396 26.61 14.52 -2.30
C GLU A 396 25.26 13.90 -1.88
N TYR A 397 24.25 14.75 -1.65
CA TYR A 397 22.91 14.32 -1.22
C TYR A 397 22.02 13.80 -2.37
N ASN A 398 22.49 13.86 -3.62
CA ASN A 398 21.73 13.34 -4.77
C ASN A 398 21.49 11.83 -4.67
N VAL A 399 22.32 11.11 -3.90
CA VAL A 399 22.14 9.69 -3.60
C VAL A 399 20.79 9.39 -2.95
N TYR A 400 20.25 10.32 -2.16
CA TYR A 400 18.93 10.21 -1.55
C TYR A 400 17.81 10.59 -2.51
N LEU A 401 18.04 11.55 -3.40
CA LEU A 401 16.99 12.18 -4.22
C LEU A 401 16.72 11.46 -5.54
N TRP A 402 17.76 10.97 -6.25
CA TRP A 402 17.59 10.25 -7.51
C TRP A 402 16.72 8.98 -7.40
N PRO A 403 16.80 8.18 -6.31
CA PRO A 403 15.87 7.06 -6.10
C PRO A 403 14.39 7.48 -6.13
N LEU A 404 14.02 8.66 -5.61
CA LEU A 404 12.63 9.13 -5.63
C LEU A 404 12.17 9.33 -7.07
N VAL A 405 13.00 10.00 -7.88
CA VAL A 405 12.72 10.27 -9.29
C VAL A 405 12.60 8.96 -10.06
N ALA A 406 13.52 8.01 -9.82
CA ALA A 406 13.51 6.70 -10.47
C ALA A 406 12.26 5.88 -10.11
N ILE A 407 11.94 5.77 -8.82
CA ILE A 407 10.75 5.05 -8.32
C ILE A 407 9.48 5.67 -8.90
N TRP A 408 9.38 7.00 -8.88
CA TRP A 408 8.18 7.68 -9.35
C TRP A 408 8.00 7.56 -10.86
N SER A 409 9.05 7.82 -11.64
CA SER A 409 9.05 7.67 -13.10
C SER A 409 8.77 6.24 -13.52
N PHE A 410 9.36 5.24 -12.86
CA PHE A 410 9.08 3.84 -13.12
C PHE A 410 7.60 3.50 -12.91
N ASP A 411 7.03 3.92 -11.77
CA ASP A 411 5.62 3.65 -11.50
C ASP A 411 4.71 4.29 -12.56
N ARG A 412 5.00 5.52 -13.02
CA ARG A 412 4.24 6.17 -14.10
C ARG A 412 4.40 5.47 -15.45
N ALA A 413 5.62 5.09 -15.82
CA ALA A 413 5.91 4.36 -17.05
C ALA A 413 5.20 2.98 -17.06
N ALA A 414 5.24 2.25 -15.95
CA ALA A 414 4.55 0.97 -15.79
C ALA A 414 3.03 1.10 -15.97
N ARG A 415 2.43 2.20 -15.49
CA ARG A 415 1.00 2.48 -15.70
C ARG A 415 0.67 2.76 -17.16
N LEU A 416 1.48 3.58 -17.85
CA LEU A 416 1.30 3.86 -19.27
C LEU A 416 1.44 2.59 -20.12
N ALA A 417 2.45 1.76 -19.82
CA ALA A 417 2.65 0.48 -20.48
C ALA A 417 1.45 -0.47 -20.27
N ARG A 418 0.94 -0.59 -19.03
CA ARG A 418 -0.21 -1.43 -18.71
C ARG A 418 -1.50 -0.92 -19.36
N TRP A 419 -1.70 0.40 -19.37
CA TRP A 419 -2.82 1.04 -20.05
C TRP A 419 -2.79 0.75 -21.56
N ALA A 420 -1.62 0.89 -22.20
CA ALA A 420 -1.44 0.56 -23.61
C ALA A 420 -1.73 -0.92 -23.89
N TYR A 421 -1.18 -1.83 -23.07
CA TYR A 421 -1.41 -3.27 -23.18
C TYR A 421 -2.89 -3.67 -23.11
N CYS A 422 -3.69 -3.02 -22.27
CA CYS A 422 -5.10 -3.37 -22.10
C CYS A 422 -6.00 -2.81 -23.20
N ASN A 423 -5.70 -1.62 -23.73
CA ASN A 423 -6.63 -0.86 -24.58
C ASN A 423 -6.20 -0.77 -26.05
N LEU A 424 -4.90 -0.90 -26.34
CA LEU A 424 -4.38 -0.84 -27.70
C LEU A 424 -4.09 -2.25 -28.20
N HIS A 425 -4.76 -2.65 -29.27
CA HIS A 425 -4.39 -3.82 -30.03
C HIS A 425 -4.11 -3.41 -31.47
N ILE A 426 -2.82 -3.24 -31.79
CA ILE A 426 -2.36 -2.98 -33.15
C ILE A 426 -2.37 -4.33 -33.89
N ARG A 427 -3.38 -4.57 -34.74
CA ARG A 427 -3.26 -5.61 -35.77
C ARG A 427 -2.37 -5.06 -36.89
N TRP A 428 -1.62 -5.93 -37.55
CA TRP A 428 -0.89 -5.61 -38.79
C TRP A 428 -1.81 -5.23 -39.98
N SER A 429 -3.12 -5.26 -39.76
CA SER A 429 -4.16 -4.70 -40.64
C SER A 429 -4.60 -3.37 -40.03
N HIS A 430 -4.71 -2.32 -40.87
CA HIS A 430 -4.86 -0.88 -40.58
C HIS A 430 -6.00 -0.42 -39.62
N SER A 431 -6.59 -1.27 -38.78
CA SER A 431 -7.66 -0.90 -37.85
C SER A 431 -7.23 -1.05 -36.39
N VAL A 432 -7.27 0.06 -35.63
CA VAL A 432 -7.10 0.06 -34.17
C VAL A 432 -8.40 -0.44 -33.55
N VAL A 433 -8.39 -1.63 -32.96
CA VAL A 433 -9.56 -2.18 -32.26
C VAL A 433 -9.57 -1.62 -30.83
N GLY A 434 -10.46 -0.66 -30.57
CA GLY A 434 -10.68 -0.10 -29.23
C GLY A 434 -11.56 -0.98 -28.34
N SER A 435 -11.47 -0.77 -27.03
CA SER A 435 -12.36 -1.40 -26.04
C SER A 435 -13.81 -0.98 -26.29
N LYS A 436 -14.74 -1.95 -26.27
CA LYS A 436 -16.20 -1.72 -26.36
C LYS A 436 -16.79 -1.80 -24.96
N ALA A 437 -17.72 -0.91 -24.61
CA ALA A 437 -18.37 -0.93 -23.30
C ALA A 437 -19.87 -0.61 -23.36
N SER A 438 -20.63 -1.19 -22.43
CA SER A 438 -22.06 -0.99 -22.23
C SER A 438 -22.35 -0.75 -20.75
N ALA A 439 -23.12 0.29 -20.43
CA ALA A 439 -23.50 0.66 -19.08
C ALA A 439 -25.03 0.70 -18.95
N THR A 440 -25.55 0.02 -17.94
CA THR A 440 -26.98 -0.01 -17.59
C THR A 440 -27.17 0.29 -16.11
N TYR A 441 -28.18 1.08 -15.76
CA TYR A 441 -28.51 1.40 -14.38
C TYR A 441 -29.79 0.70 -13.94
N ASP A 442 -29.70 -0.09 -12.88
CA ASP A 442 -30.84 -0.76 -12.24
C ASP A 442 -31.39 0.13 -11.12
N LYS A 443 -32.64 0.58 -11.28
CA LYS A 443 -33.33 1.43 -10.31
C LYS A 443 -33.72 0.68 -9.04
N ASP A 444 -34.10 -0.58 -9.15
CA ASP A 444 -34.57 -1.41 -8.03
C ASP A 444 -33.39 -1.85 -7.17
N GLY A 445 -32.23 -2.07 -7.79
CA GLY A 445 -31.00 -2.43 -7.11
C GLY A 445 -30.08 -1.27 -6.71
N ASP A 446 -30.27 -0.06 -7.24
CA ASP A 446 -29.37 1.10 -7.03
C ASP A 446 -27.90 0.80 -7.39
N PHE A 447 -27.68 0.17 -8.55
CA PHE A 447 -26.35 -0.12 -9.05
C PHE A 447 -26.26 -0.01 -10.59
N ILE A 448 -25.06 0.27 -11.07
CA ILE A 448 -24.70 0.29 -12.49
C ILE A 448 -24.01 -1.04 -12.81
N ARG A 449 -24.52 -1.74 -13.82
CA ARG A 449 -23.86 -2.87 -14.47
C ARG A 449 -23.09 -2.33 -15.66
N LEU A 450 -21.76 -2.39 -15.58
CA LEU A 450 -20.84 -1.94 -16.62
C LEU A 450 -20.11 -3.14 -17.21
N GLU A 451 -20.32 -3.40 -18.50
CA GLU A 451 -19.72 -4.49 -19.25
C GLU A 451 -18.69 -3.93 -20.21
N ILE A 452 -17.47 -4.46 -20.18
CA ILE A 452 -16.35 -4.01 -21.02
C ILE A 452 -15.73 -5.23 -21.72
N VAL A 453 -15.60 -5.15 -23.04
CA VAL A 453 -14.71 -6.04 -23.80
C VAL A 453 -13.44 -5.27 -24.13
N PRO A 454 -12.28 -5.64 -23.54
CA PRO A 454 -11.01 -4.99 -23.82
C PRO A 454 -10.61 -5.10 -25.28
N GLY A 455 -9.87 -4.11 -25.79
CA GLY A 455 -9.29 -4.18 -27.13
C GLY A 455 -8.31 -5.36 -27.29
N SER A 456 -7.58 -5.69 -26.22
CA SER A 456 -6.62 -6.79 -26.19
C SER A 456 -7.25 -8.14 -25.86
N ASN A 457 -6.97 -9.15 -26.69
CA ASN A 457 -7.42 -10.54 -26.48
C ASN A 457 -6.50 -11.34 -25.55
N THR A 458 -5.37 -10.76 -25.11
CA THR A 458 -4.36 -11.44 -24.28
C THR A 458 -4.64 -11.33 -22.78
N LEU A 459 -5.61 -10.48 -22.39
CA LEU A 459 -5.98 -10.29 -21.01
C LEU A 459 -6.62 -11.57 -20.44
N LYS A 460 -6.03 -12.08 -19.35
CA LYS A 460 -6.55 -13.24 -18.62
C LYS A 460 -7.20 -12.78 -17.32
N PRO A 461 -8.53 -12.55 -17.31
CA PRO A 461 -9.24 -12.21 -16.09
C PRO A 461 -9.22 -13.37 -15.10
N GLY A 462 -9.21 -13.06 -13.81
CA GLY A 462 -9.20 -14.04 -12.74
C GLY A 462 -9.68 -13.44 -11.40
N PRO A 463 -9.88 -14.31 -10.40
CA PRO A 463 -10.38 -13.87 -9.10
C PRO A 463 -9.37 -13.03 -8.32
N GLY A 464 -9.88 -12.15 -7.44
CA GLY A 464 -9.09 -11.20 -6.64
C GLY A 464 -8.55 -10.01 -7.45
N GLN A 465 -8.93 -9.89 -8.73
CA GLN A 465 -8.45 -8.81 -9.60
C GLN A 465 -9.38 -7.59 -9.58
N TYR A 466 -8.77 -6.41 -9.69
CA TYR A 466 -9.46 -5.14 -9.90
C TYR A 466 -8.79 -4.35 -11.01
N TYR A 467 -9.53 -3.39 -11.57
CA TYR A 467 -9.11 -2.58 -12.71
C TYR A 467 -9.39 -1.11 -12.43
N PHE A 468 -8.52 -0.23 -12.91
CA PHE A 468 -8.82 1.19 -12.95
C PHE A 468 -9.56 1.52 -14.25
N LEU A 469 -10.72 2.14 -14.12
CA LEU A 469 -11.57 2.51 -15.23
C LEU A 469 -11.44 4.01 -15.52
N TYR A 470 -11.37 4.34 -16.82
CA TYR A 470 -11.25 5.69 -17.35
C TYR A 470 -12.38 5.94 -18.35
N GLN A 471 -12.93 7.16 -18.35
CA GLN A 471 -13.82 7.61 -19.41
C GLN A 471 -13.13 8.73 -20.22
N PRO A 472 -12.31 8.37 -21.22
CA PRO A 472 -11.52 9.33 -22.00
C PRO A 472 -12.38 10.34 -22.78
N LEU A 473 -11.73 11.40 -23.28
CA LEU A 473 -12.33 12.43 -24.16
C LEU A 473 -13.41 13.31 -23.51
N LYS A 474 -13.58 13.21 -22.18
CA LYS A 474 -14.35 14.17 -21.39
C LYS A 474 -13.39 15.12 -20.67
N TRP A 475 -13.89 16.27 -20.23
CA TRP A 475 -13.13 17.25 -19.42
C TRP A 475 -12.44 16.62 -18.21
N LYS A 476 -12.91 15.48 -17.70
CA LYS A 476 -12.33 14.76 -16.55
C LYS A 476 -11.79 13.38 -16.95
N GLY A 477 -11.31 13.23 -18.19
CA GLY A 477 -10.90 11.94 -18.76
C GLY A 477 -9.65 11.31 -18.13
N TRP A 478 -8.91 12.06 -17.29
CA TRP A 478 -7.77 11.57 -16.51
C TRP A 478 -8.17 10.90 -15.18
N GLU A 479 -9.42 11.09 -14.74
CA GLU A 479 -9.95 10.47 -13.52
C GLU A 479 -9.90 8.94 -13.70
N ASN A 480 -9.31 8.25 -12.72
CA ASN A 480 -9.20 6.80 -12.71
C ASN A 480 -9.72 6.24 -11.41
N HIS A 481 -10.67 5.32 -11.52
CA HIS A 481 -11.37 4.77 -10.36
C HIS A 481 -11.19 3.24 -10.30
N PRO A 482 -10.78 2.69 -9.16
CA PRO A 482 -10.61 1.25 -9.00
C PRO A 482 -11.97 0.56 -8.86
N PHE A 483 -12.19 -0.50 -9.62
CA PHE A 483 -13.34 -1.38 -9.46
C PHE A 483 -12.92 -2.84 -9.53
N THR A 484 -13.39 -3.63 -8.57
CA THR A 484 -13.20 -5.08 -8.55
C THR A 484 -13.90 -5.71 -9.74
N LEU A 485 -13.24 -6.67 -10.37
CA LEU A 485 -13.86 -7.49 -11.41
C LEU A 485 -15.03 -8.26 -10.79
N GLY A 486 -16.25 -8.00 -11.24
CA GLY A 486 -17.45 -8.66 -10.70
C GLY A 486 -17.67 -10.03 -11.31
N ALA A 487 -17.62 -10.13 -12.64
CA ALA A 487 -17.71 -11.40 -13.36
C ALA A 487 -16.91 -11.31 -14.66
N TYR A 488 -16.56 -12.48 -15.21
CA TYR A 488 -15.92 -12.55 -16.51
C TYR A 488 -16.38 -13.76 -17.31
N GLU A 489 -16.65 -13.54 -18.59
CA GLU A 489 -17.22 -14.54 -19.49
C GLU A 489 -16.61 -14.41 -20.88
N THR A 490 -16.56 -15.53 -21.61
CA THR A 490 -16.18 -15.49 -23.03
C THR A 490 -17.44 -15.24 -23.86
N VAL A 491 -17.39 -14.23 -24.73
CA VAL A 491 -18.52 -13.91 -25.63
C VAL A 491 -18.73 -15.09 -26.59
N GLY A 492 -19.87 -15.78 -26.47
CA GLY A 492 -20.19 -16.95 -27.30
C GLY A 492 -20.96 -16.60 -28.58
N SER A 493 -20.96 -17.50 -29.56
CA SER A 493 -21.76 -17.37 -30.80
C SER A 493 -23.27 -17.58 -30.56
N GLY A 494 -23.67 -18.22 -29.45
CA GLY A 494 -25.07 -18.48 -29.08
C GLY A 494 -25.86 -17.24 -28.64
N ASP A 495 -25.18 -16.13 -28.35
CA ASP A 495 -25.78 -14.79 -28.23
C ASP A 495 -26.21 -14.24 -29.62
N GLN A 496 -26.28 -15.06 -30.69
CA GLN A 496 -26.74 -14.65 -32.02
C GLN A 496 -27.94 -15.47 -32.56
N THR A 497 -28.47 -16.45 -31.81
CA THR A 497 -29.44 -17.43 -32.36
C THR A 497 -30.69 -17.65 -31.50
N THR A 498 -31.35 -16.56 -31.11
CA THR A 498 -32.79 -16.59 -30.77
C THR A 498 -33.51 -15.49 -31.56
N SER A 499 -33.51 -15.62 -32.88
CA SER A 499 -34.44 -14.92 -33.79
C SER A 499 -34.27 -15.45 -35.23
N ALA A 500 -34.61 -16.73 -35.45
CA ALA A 500 -34.81 -17.28 -36.80
C ALA A 500 -35.45 -18.69 -36.72
N ALA A 501 -36.64 -18.80 -36.11
CA ALA A 501 -37.52 -19.96 -36.33
C ALA A 501 -38.93 -19.63 -35.80
N LYS A 502 -39.66 -18.77 -36.50
CA LYS A 502 -41.13 -18.72 -36.51
C LYS A 502 -41.57 -17.75 -37.60
N GLU A 503 -41.52 -18.20 -38.84
CA GLU A 503 -42.43 -17.74 -39.90
C GLU A 503 -42.83 -18.97 -40.72
N GLY A 504 -44.14 -19.13 -40.86
CA GLY A 504 -44.79 -20.37 -41.23
C GLY A 504 -44.82 -20.65 -42.72
N GLY A 505 -44.95 -21.95 -43.04
CA GLY A 505 -45.37 -22.48 -44.32
C GLY A 505 -46.47 -23.52 -44.10
N VAL A 506 -47.67 -23.11 -44.49
CA VAL A 506 -48.98 -23.75 -44.72
C VAL A 506 -49.04 -25.29 -44.95
N GLU A 507 -49.97 -25.92 -44.21
CA GLU A 507 -50.83 -27.10 -44.43
C GLU A 507 -50.30 -28.46 -44.96
N SER A 508 -50.54 -29.55 -44.19
CA SER A 508 -51.61 -30.55 -44.47
C SER A 508 -51.62 -31.74 -43.49
N ARG A 509 -52.80 -31.95 -42.86
CA ARG A 509 -53.44 -33.17 -42.29
C ARG A 509 -52.63 -34.48 -42.08
N ASN A 510 -52.61 -34.98 -40.83
CA ASN A 510 -53.40 -36.14 -40.34
C ASN A 510 -53.07 -36.51 -38.87
N ASP A 511 -54.14 -36.83 -38.13
CA ASP A 511 -54.26 -37.29 -36.72
C ASP A 511 -53.84 -38.78 -36.53
N PRO A 512 -53.92 -39.43 -35.34
CA PRO A 512 -53.28 -39.15 -34.03
C PRO A 512 -52.60 -40.42 -33.41
N GLN A 513 -51.77 -40.30 -32.35
CA GLN A 513 -51.72 -41.22 -31.19
C GLN A 513 -50.61 -40.89 -30.16
N THR A 514 -51.04 -40.36 -29.01
CA THR A 514 -50.68 -40.72 -27.61
C THR A 514 -49.27 -41.26 -27.26
N PHE A 515 -48.52 -40.57 -26.39
CA PHE A 515 -48.49 -40.85 -24.93
C PHE A 515 -47.69 -39.79 -24.13
N VAL A 516 -48.12 -39.62 -22.88
CA VAL A 516 -47.94 -38.50 -21.93
C VAL A 516 -46.76 -38.68 -20.96
N GLY A 517 -46.17 -37.57 -20.48
CA GLY A 517 -45.40 -37.52 -19.22
C GLY A 517 -44.47 -36.29 -19.07
N LYS A 518 -44.98 -35.04 -19.03
CA LYS A 518 -45.35 -34.23 -17.83
C LYS A 518 -44.22 -33.30 -17.33
N ASP A 519 -44.01 -32.19 -18.04
CA ASP A 519 -43.32 -30.98 -17.57
C ASP A 519 -44.34 -29.98 -16.97
N ILE A 520 -43.89 -29.22 -15.97
CA ILE A 520 -44.67 -28.25 -15.21
C ILE A 520 -44.65 -26.90 -15.93
N GLU A 521 -45.76 -26.54 -16.58
CA GLU A 521 -46.02 -25.21 -17.15
C GLU A 521 -46.55 -24.24 -16.08
N VAL A 522 -45.98 -23.04 -16.04
CA VAL A 522 -46.48 -21.91 -15.24
C VAL A 522 -47.41 -21.08 -16.12
N VAL A 523 -48.70 -21.13 -15.81
CA VAL A 523 -49.76 -20.33 -16.46
C VAL A 523 -49.67 -18.88 -15.97
N ALA A 524 -49.49 -17.94 -16.90
CA ALA A 524 -49.73 -16.52 -16.68
C ALA A 524 -51.18 -16.19 -17.02
N ALA A 525 -51.95 -15.72 -16.04
CA ALA A 525 -53.29 -15.19 -16.26
C ALA A 525 -53.20 -13.80 -16.90
N GLY A 526 -53.79 -13.65 -18.08
CA GLY A 526 -53.97 -12.38 -18.75
C GLY A 526 -55.26 -11.68 -18.33
N SER A 527 -55.20 -10.36 -18.24
CA SER A 527 -56.35 -9.47 -18.45
C SER A 527 -55.95 -8.39 -19.44
N SER A 528 -56.60 -8.40 -20.60
CA SER A 528 -56.38 -7.52 -21.73
C SER A 528 -57.06 -6.15 -21.57
N SER A 529 -56.41 -5.08 -22.03
CA SER A 529 -56.98 -4.07 -22.94
C SER A 529 -55.89 -3.17 -23.53
N PRO A 530 -56.11 -2.57 -24.73
CA PRO A 530 -55.04 -2.21 -25.66
C PRO A 530 -54.79 -0.70 -25.76
N SER A 531 -53.54 -0.26 -25.93
CA SER A 531 -53.25 1.02 -26.59
C SER A 531 -51.78 1.17 -27.00
N SER A 532 -51.62 1.63 -28.24
CA SER A 532 -50.51 2.38 -28.85
C SER A 532 -49.11 1.76 -28.87
N SER A 533 -48.69 1.49 -30.11
CA SER A 533 -47.34 1.27 -30.58
C SER A 533 -46.34 2.34 -30.11
N ASP A 534 -45.51 1.96 -29.12
CA ASP A 534 -44.15 2.47 -28.99
C ASP A 534 -43.23 1.24 -29.08
N ILE A 535 -42.65 1.01 -30.26
CA ILE A 535 -41.61 0.01 -30.47
C ILE A 535 -40.34 0.57 -29.80
N THR A 536 -40.24 0.40 -28.49
CA THR A 536 -38.96 0.53 -27.79
C THR A 536 -38.19 -0.76 -28.06
N PRO A 537 -36.97 -0.70 -28.65
CA PRO A 537 -36.17 -1.90 -28.86
C PRO A 537 -35.85 -2.55 -27.51
N ASP A 538 -35.99 -3.88 -27.43
CA ASP A 538 -35.64 -4.64 -26.24
C ASP A 538 -34.16 -4.35 -25.85
N PRO A 539 -33.89 -3.90 -24.60
CA PRO A 539 -32.54 -3.67 -24.10
C PRO A 539 -31.59 -4.86 -24.29
N SER A 540 -32.11 -6.09 -24.34
CA SER A 540 -31.33 -7.30 -24.60
C SER A 540 -30.77 -7.36 -26.03
N GLN A 541 -31.59 -7.01 -27.02
CA GLN A 541 -31.22 -7.00 -28.44
C GLN A 541 -30.19 -5.90 -28.75
N HIS A 542 -30.33 -4.73 -28.13
CA HIS A 542 -29.36 -3.65 -28.27
C HIS A 542 -27.98 -3.99 -27.66
N LYS A 543 -27.93 -4.79 -26.59
CA LYS A 543 -26.66 -5.27 -26.00
C LYS A 543 -25.96 -6.30 -26.90
N LEU A 544 -26.72 -7.22 -27.49
CA LEU A 544 -26.22 -8.20 -28.45
C LEU A 544 -25.51 -7.52 -29.64
N ALA A 545 -26.14 -6.48 -30.21
CA ALA A 545 -25.58 -5.73 -31.33
C ALA A 545 -24.23 -5.05 -31.00
N ILE A 546 -24.02 -4.60 -29.75
CA ILE A 546 -22.78 -3.92 -29.35
C ILE A 546 -21.57 -4.87 -29.40
N PHE A 547 -21.77 -6.14 -29.05
CA PHE A 547 -20.69 -7.12 -28.89
C PHE A 547 -20.61 -8.17 -30.02
N GLN A 548 -21.35 -7.97 -31.11
CA GLN A 548 -21.43 -8.92 -32.22
C GLN A 548 -20.06 -9.24 -32.85
N ASP A 549 -19.17 -8.26 -32.99
CA ASP A 549 -17.81 -8.46 -33.52
C ASP A 549 -16.77 -8.90 -32.46
N ALA A 550 -17.22 -9.15 -31.23
CA ALA A 550 -16.36 -9.48 -30.08
C ALA A 550 -16.43 -10.95 -29.66
N VAL A 551 -17.02 -11.82 -30.49
CA VAL A 551 -17.10 -13.27 -30.24
C VAL A 551 -15.70 -13.85 -29.98
N GLY A 552 -15.61 -14.73 -28.98
CA GLY A 552 -14.37 -15.35 -28.51
C GLY A 552 -13.52 -14.48 -27.58
N ARG A 553 -13.91 -13.23 -27.31
CA ARG A 553 -13.18 -12.33 -26.39
C ARG A 553 -13.73 -12.41 -24.97
N GLN A 554 -12.93 -11.96 -24.00
CA GLN A 554 -13.34 -11.87 -22.61
C GLN A 554 -14.16 -10.59 -22.36
N ARG A 555 -15.39 -10.75 -21.88
CA ARG A 555 -16.25 -9.69 -21.34
C ARG A 555 -16.03 -9.59 -19.84
N LEU A 556 -15.71 -8.39 -19.37
CA LEU A 556 -15.54 -8.05 -17.96
C LEU A 556 -16.77 -7.29 -17.46
N THR A 557 -17.38 -7.76 -16.38
CA THR A 557 -18.56 -7.12 -15.76
C THR A 557 -18.18 -6.49 -14.43
N PHE A 558 -18.53 -5.22 -14.25
CA PHE A 558 -18.32 -4.44 -13.03
C PHE A 558 -19.67 -4.04 -12.44
N LEU A 559 -19.84 -4.27 -11.14
CA LEU A 559 -21.03 -3.89 -10.38
C LEU A 559 -20.71 -2.63 -9.57
N ILE A 560 -21.19 -1.48 -10.04
CA ILE A 560 -20.78 -0.16 -9.55
C ILE A 560 -21.92 0.50 -8.80
N ARG A 561 -21.71 0.81 -7.52
CA ARG A 561 -22.67 1.62 -6.77
C ARG A 561 -22.50 3.10 -7.14
N PRO A 562 -23.57 3.83 -7.51
CA PRO A 562 -23.51 5.27 -7.67
C PRO A 562 -23.24 5.95 -6.32
N PHE A 563 -22.16 6.72 -6.23
CA PHE A 563 -21.86 7.57 -5.08
C PHE A 563 -21.82 9.04 -5.52
N GLY A 564 -20.63 9.53 -5.88
CA GLY A 564 -20.38 10.91 -6.27
C GLY A 564 -19.45 11.02 -7.48
N SER A 565 -19.27 12.24 -7.98
CA SER A 565 -18.44 12.54 -9.16
C SER A 565 -18.74 11.63 -10.36
N TRP A 566 -17.78 10.81 -10.80
CA TRP A 566 -17.85 10.03 -12.03
C TRP A 566 -18.98 9.01 -12.05
N THR A 567 -19.17 8.25 -10.97
CA THR A 567 -20.22 7.21 -10.90
C THR A 567 -21.62 7.79 -10.95
N ARG A 568 -21.86 8.94 -10.30
CA ARG A 568 -23.12 9.68 -10.39
C ARG A 568 -23.37 10.18 -11.82
N ARG A 569 -22.35 10.74 -12.48
CA ARG A 569 -22.46 11.17 -13.89
C ARG A 569 -22.78 10.01 -14.83
N LEU A 570 -22.22 8.82 -14.58
CA LEU A 570 -22.51 7.63 -15.38
C LEU A 570 -23.95 7.13 -15.15
N ARG A 571 -24.43 7.10 -13.91
CA ARG A 571 -25.84 6.83 -13.59
C ARG A 571 -26.78 7.80 -14.32
N ASP A 572 -26.50 9.10 -14.23
CA ASP A 572 -27.34 10.13 -14.82
C ASP A 572 -27.34 10.04 -16.36
N GLN A 573 -26.27 9.54 -16.98
CA GLN A 573 -26.24 9.21 -18.41
C GLN A 573 -27.17 8.03 -18.73
N CYS A 574 -27.11 6.95 -17.94
CA CYS A 574 -27.98 5.80 -18.13
C CYS A 574 -29.47 6.17 -17.98
N LEU A 575 -29.81 7.00 -16.98
CA LEU A 575 -31.18 7.47 -16.74
C LEU A 575 -31.73 8.36 -17.86
N LYS A 576 -30.86 9.09 -18.57
CA LYS A 576 -31.25 9.95 -19.71
C LYS A 576 -31.35 9.19 -21.02
N SER A 577 -30.83 7.96 -21.10
CA SER A 577 -30.88 7.17 -22.33
C SER A 577 -32.31 6.65 -22.57
N PRO A 578 -32.90 6.85 -23.76
CA PRO A 578 -34.23 6.33 -24.10
C PRO A 578 -34.32 4.81 -23.98
N THR A 579 -33.23 4.08 -24.26
CA THR A 579 -33.16 2.62 -24.18
C THR A 579 -32.71 2.11 -22.81
N GLY A 580 -32.33 3.01 -21.89
CA GLY A 580 -31.71 2.66 -20.60
C GLY A 580 -30.27 2.13 -20.71
N VAL A 581 -29.73 1.98 -21.92
CA VAL A 581 -28.37 1.51 -22.21
C VAL A 581 -27.53 2.68 -22.74
N VAL A 582 -26.29 2.80 -22.26
CA VAL A 582 -25.31 3.77 -22.77
C VAL A 582 -24.05 3.03 -23.20
N THR A 583 -23.43 3.47 -24.29
CA THR A 583 -22.17 2.93 -24.82
C THR A 583 -21.01 3.91 -24.57
N PRO A 584 -20.55 4.07 -23.31
CA PRO A 584 -19.46 4.98 -23.02
C PRO A 584 -18.15 4.46 -23.63
N ARG A 585 -17.31 5.36 -24.14
CA ARG A 585 -15.91 5.01 -24.39
C ARG A 585 -15.22 4.81 -23.05
N MET A 586 -14.64 3.64 -22.84
CA MET A 586 -13.99 3.26 -21.59
C MET A 586 -12.60 2.72 -21.87
N PHE A 587 -11.61 3.14 -21.08
CA PHE A 587 -10.31 2.46 -21.00
C PHE A 587 -10.16 1.75 -19.65
N ILE A 588 -9.41 0.65 -19.66
CA ILE A 588 -9.12 -0.14 -18.47
C ILE A 588 -7.61 -0.23 -18.22
N GLU A 589 -7.18 -0.19 -16.96
CA GLU A 589 -5.79 -0.41 -16.57
C GLU A 589 -5.76 -1.51 -15.51
N GLY A 590 -5.14 -2.65 -15.82
CA GLY A 590 -5.08 -3.81 -14.93
C GLY A 590 -4.41 -5.02 -15.58
N PRO A 591 -4.61 -6.23 -15.05
CA PRO A 591 -5.20 -6.50 -13.74
C PRO A 591 -4.29 -6.02 -12.61
N TYR A 592 -4.90 -5.48 -11.56
CA TYR A 592 -4.27 -5.28 -10.25
C TYR A 592 -4.86 -6.27 -9.24
N GLY A 593 -4.19 -6.43 -8.10
CA GLY A 593 -4.59 -7.36 -7.06
C GLY A 593 -3.97 -8.74 -7.24
N GLU A 594 -4.09 -9.54 -6.19
CA GLU A 594 -3.55 -10.89 -6.15
C GLU A 594 -4.66 -11.88 -5.84
N ARG A 595 -4.58 -13.04 -6.50
CA ARG A 595 -5.48 -14.15 -6.28
C ARG A 595 -5.16 -14.84 -4.95
N SER A 596 -6.13 -14.87 -4.05
CA SER A 596 -6.04 -15.70 -2.85
C SER A 596 -6.14 -17.20 -3.20
N PRO A 597 -5.34 -18.08 -2.58
CA PRO A 597 -5.32 -19.51 -2.89
C PRO A 597 -6.49 -20.26 -2.22
N LEU A 598 -7.74 -19.78 -2.41
CA LEU A 598 -8.93 -20.37 -1.77
C LEU A 598 -9.13 -21.85 -2.13
N HIS A 599 -8.73 -22.24 -3.34
CA HIS A 599 -8.72 -23.63 -3.82
C HIS A 599 -7.86 -24.60 -2.99
N ALA A 600 -6.99 -24.10 -2.11
CA ALA A 600 -6.19 -24.92 -1.20
C ALA A 600 -6.90 -25.22 0.14
N TYR A 601 -8.11 -24.67 0.34
CA TYR A 601 -8.95 -24.88 1.53
C TYR A 601 -10.15 -25.73 1.16
N GLU A 602 -10.59 -26.57 2.09
CA GLU A 602 -11.72 -27.48 1.89
C GLU A 602 -13.06 -26.77 2.07
N ASN A 603 -13.09 -25.82 3.00
CA ASN A 603 -14.26 -25.03 3.32
C ASN A 603 -13.95 -23.55 3.04
N VAL A 604 -14.77 -22.89 2.24
CA VAL A 604 -14.61 -21.47 1.91
C VAL A 604 -15.89 -20.71 2.29
N VAL A 605 -15.74 -19.65 3.08
CA VAL A 605 -16.86 -18.81 3.52
C VAL A 605 -16.68 -17.40 2.97
N PHE A 606 -17.63 -16.95 2.16
CA PHE A 606 -17.69 -15.57 1.66
C PHE A 606 -18.67 -14.77 2.50
N ILE A 607 -18.23 -13.64 3.06
CA ILE A 607 -19.08 -12.68 3.77
C ILE A 607 -18.98 -11.37 3.02
N VAL A 608 -20.03 -11.06 2.25
CA VAL A 608 -19.99 -9.96 1.30
C VAL A 608 -21.15 -8.99 1.48
N GLY A 609 -20.88 -7.71 1.22
CA GLY A 609 -21.81 -6.62 1.47
C GLY A 609 -22.00 -5.70 0.27
N GLY A 610 -23.24 -5.49 -0.16
CA GLY A 610 -23.58 -4.62 -1.30
C GLY A 610 -22.86 -5.04 -2.58
N THR A 611 -22.16 -4.11 -3.24
CA THR A 611 -21.32 -4.39 -4.43
C THR A 611 -20.05 -5.19 -4.10
N GLY A 612 -19.74 -5.43 -2.82
CA GLY A 612 -18.66 -6.31 -2.40
C GLY A 612 -18.82 -7.77 -2.86
N ILE A 613 -20.00 -8.17 -3.34
CA ILE A 613 -20.24 -9.45 -4.03
C ILE A 613 -19.30 -9.68 -5.22
N SER A 614 -18.79 -8.60 -5.84
CA SER A 614 -17.75 -8.67 -6.87
C SER A 614 -16.45 -9.31 -6.38
N GLY A 615 -16.17 -9.31 -5.07
CA GLY A 615 -15.04 -10.04 -4.50
C GLY A 615 -15.26 -11.55 -4.38
N ALA A 616 -16.51 -12.05 -4.49
CA ALA A 616 -16.83 -13.48 -4.35
C ALA A 616 -17.13 -14.16 -5.70
N ILE A 617 -17.91 -13.53 -6.57
CA ILE A 617 -18.36 -14.11 -7.86
C ILE A 617 -17.20 -14.69 -8.69
N PRO A 618 -16.07 -13.99 -8.91
CA PRO A 618 -14.98 -14.55 -9.70
C PRO A 618 -14.35 -15.80 -9.10
N TYR A 619 -14.31 -15.93 -7.77
CA TYR A 619 -13.82 -17.14 -7.09
C TYR A 619 -14.82 -18.27 -7.23
N LEU A 620 -16.13 -17.99 -7.17
CA LEU A 620 -17.18 -18.98 -7.43
C LEU A 620 -17.14 -19.47 -8.89
N GLN A 621 -16.95 -18.57 -9.86
CA GLN A 621 -16.76 -18.93 -11.27
C GLN A 621 -15.52 -19.82 -11.47
N ASP A 622 -14.42 -19.51 -10.79
CA ASP A 622 -13.21 -20.32 -10.83
C ASP A 622 -13.40 -21.70 -10.16
N HIS A 623 -14.13 -21.77 -9.05
CA HIS A 623 -14.51 -23.03 -8.39
C HIS A 623 -15.35 -23.93 -9.29
N ILE A 624 -16.37 -23.37 -9.97
CA ILE A 624 -17.18 -24.10 -10.95
C ILE A 624 -16.30 -24.64 -12.08
N LYS A 625 -15.42 -23.80 -12.64
CA LYS A 625 -14.49 -24.23 -13.70
C LYS A 625 -13.61 -25.39 -13.25
N ARG A 626 -13.07 -25.33 -12.03
CA ARG A 626 -12.21 -26.38 -11.46
C ARG A 626 -12.94 -27.69 -11.17
N THR A 627 -14.24 -27.63 -10.85
CA THR A 627 -15.07 -28.80 -10.51
C THR A 627 -15.84 -29.38 -11.71
N SER A 628 -15.80 -28.71 -12.87
CA SER A 628 -16.45 -29.17 -14.11
C SER A 628 -15.93 -30.52 -14.61
N ASN A 629 -16.78 -31.27 -15.31
CA ASN A 629 -16.43 -32.59 -15.86
C ASN A 629 -15.33 -32.50 -16.91
N ASP A 630 -15.32 -31.47 -17.75
CA ASP A 630 -14.24 -31.24 -18.74
C ASP A 630 -12.88 -31.04 -18.06
N ALA A 631 -12.87 -30.30 -16.95
CA ALA A 631 -11.66 -30.14 -16.15
C ALA A 631 -11.21 -31.43 -15.49
N LYS A 632 -12.10 -32.41 -15.27
CA LYS A 632 -11.76 -33.77 -14.78
C LYS A 632 -11.29 -34.68 -15.92
N ALA A 633 -11.91 -34.59 -17.10
CA ALA A 633 -11.63 -35.43 -18.27
C ALA A 633 -10.33 -35.07 -19.02
N SER A 634 -9.92 -33.80 -19.02
CA SER A 634 -8.65 -33.34 -19.62
C SER A 634 -7.38 -33.82 -18.88
N ARG A 635 -7.49 -34.72 -17.90
CA ARG A 635 -6.38 -35.10 -17.01
C ARG A 635 -5.83 -36.46 -17.39
N THR A 636 -4.59 -36.48 -17.89
CA THR A 636 -3.80 -37.69 -18.11
C THR A 636 -3.16 -38.26 -16.82
N ASP A 637 -3.26 -37.55 -15.69
CA ASP A 637 -2.37 -37.73 -14.53
C ASP A 637 -3.07 -37.71 -13.14
N GLY A 638 -4.40 -37.78 -13.08
CA GLY A 638 -5.17 -37.86 -11.81
C GLY A 638 -5.17 -36.64 -10.87
N LYS A 639 -4.36 -35.60 -11.11
CA LYS A 639 -4.19 -34.45 -10.18
C LYS A 639 -5.49 -33.67 -9.91
N GLN A 640 -5.90 -33.52 -8.64
CA GLN A 640 -6.98 -32.62 -8.23
C GLN A 640 -6.65 -31.13 -8.46
N THR A 641 -7.61 -30.39 -9.04
CA THR A 641 -7.48 -28.94 -9.32
C THR A 641 -7.91 -28.04 -8.16
N THR A 642 -8.65 -28.57 -7.18
CA THR A 642 -9.12 -27.84 -6.00
C THR A 642 -9.36 -28.79 -4.83
N ARG A 643 -9.10 -28.33 -3.61
CA ARG A 643 -9.48 -29.00 -2.35
C ARG A 643 -10.87 -28.60 -1.89
N THR A 644 -11.39 -27.49 -2.41
CA THR A 644 -12.66 -26.91 -1.95
C THR A 644 -13.81 -27.87 -2.25
N ARG A 645 -14.52 -28.26 -1.19
CA ARG A 645 -15.69 -29.15 -1.22
C ARG A 645 -16.96 -28.44 -0.83
N ASN A 646 -16.84 -27.44 0.05
CA ASN A 646 -17.97 -26.70 0.56
C ASN A 646 -17.70 -25.21 0.46
N VAL A 647 -18.64 -24.48 -0.14
CA VAL A 647 -18.61 -23.03 -0.24
C VAL A 647 -19.87 -22.44 0.37
N THR A 648 -19.72 -21.58 1.38
CA THR A 648 -20.82 -20.83 1.97
C THR A 648 -20.73 -19.36 1.54
N LEU A 649 -21.75 -18.87 0.83
CA LEU A 649 -21.88 -17.47 0.46
C LEU A 649 -22.93 -16.80 1.35
N VAL A 650 -22.51 -15.83 2.15
CA VAL A 650 -23.38 -14.93 2.92
C VAL A 650 -23.32 -13.55 2.29
N TRP A 651 -24.39 -13.17 1.60
CA TRP A 651 -24.47 -11.87 0.94
C TRP A 651 -25.58 -11.01 1.54
N ALA A 652 -25.21 -9.84 2.03
CA ALA A 652 -26.16 -8.82 2.49
C ALA A 652 -26.13 -7.58 1.59
N ALA A 653 -27.28 -7.16 1.10
CA ALA A 653 -27.44 -5.92 0.35
C ALA A 653 -28.61 -5.10 0.91
N LYS A 654 -28.58 -3.77 0.68
CA LYS A 654 -29.66 -2.90 1.14
C LYS A 654 -30.95 -3.21 0.39
N GLN A 655 -30.89 -3.14 -0.94
CA GLN A 655 -32.03 -3.36 -1.82
C GLN A 655 -32.18 -4.85 -2.19
N ALA A 656 -33.38 -5.42 -2.00
CA ALA A 656 -33.69 -6.76 -2.49
C ALA A 656 -33.62 -6.86 -4.03
N GLY A 657 -33.88 -5.76 -4.75
CA GLY A 657 -33.75 -5.68 -6.21
C GLY A 657 -32.35 -6.02 -6.70
N MET A 658 -31.30 -5.56 -5.99
CA MET A 658 -29.91 -5.88 -6.33
C MET A 658 -29.66 -7.39 -6.22
N ILE A 659 -30.16 -7.99 -5.13
CA ILE A 659 -30.01 -9.43 -4.88
C ILE A 659 -30.67 -10.21 -6.01
N ARG A 660 -31.92 -9.89 -6.34
CA ARG A 660 -32.66 -10.56 -7.41
C ARG A 660 -31.97 -10.42 -8.77
N ASN A 661 -31.49 -9.22 -9.12
CA ASN A 661 -30.83 -8.98 -10.40
C ASN A 661 -29.55 -9.81 -10.54
N VAL A 662 -28.64 -9.72 -9.56
CA VAL A 662 -27.36 -10.46 -9.58
C VAL A 662 -27.59 -11.97 -9.45
N ALA A 663 -28.60 -12.40 -8.69
CA ALA A 663 -28.98 -13.80 -8.57
C ALA A 663 -29.46 -14.39 -9.90
N ALA A 664 -30.27 -13.63 -10.66
CA ALA A 664 -30.80 -14.05 -11.95
C ALA A 664 -29.74 -14.08 -13.07
N HIS A 665 -28.63 -13.37 -12.90
CA HIS A 665 -27.55 -13.28 -13.89
C HIS A 665 -26.29 -14.00 -13.37
N GLU A 666 -25.41 -13.31 -12.65
CA GLU A 666 -24.08 -13.81 -12.29
C GLU A 666 -24.07 -15.04 -11.39
N LEU A 667 -25.02 -15.14 -10.44
CA LEU A 667 -25.07 -16.28 -9.52
C LEU A 667 -25.89 -17.46 -10.06
N LYS A 668 -26.63 -17.28 -11.16
CA LYS A 668 -27.49 -18.33 -11.73
C LYS A 668 -26.76 -19.68 -11.92
N PRO A 669 -25.50 -19.75 -12.40
CA PRO A 669 -24.77 -21.01 -12.55
C PRO A 669 -24.38 -21.69 -11.22
N MET A 670 -24.48 -20.96 -10.10
CA MET A 670 -24.06 -21.39 -8.77
C MET A 670 -25.25 -21.85 -7.92
N LEU A 671 -26.45 -21.34 -8.22
CA LEU A 671 -27.68 -21.68 -7.49
C LEU A 671 -28.08 -23.13 -7.76
N GLY A 672 -28.45 -23.85 -6.69
CA GLY A 672 -28.90 -25.24 -6.76
C GLY A 672 -27.80 -26.30 -6.78
N ARG A 673 -26.52 -25.90 -6.74
CA ARG A 673 -25.41 -26.85 -6.56
C ARG A 673 -25.30 -27.29 -5.11
N GLU A 674 -25.05 -28.59 -4.89
CA GLU A 674 -24.90 -29.16 -3.55
C GLU A 674 -23.66 -28.67 -2.80
N ASP A 675 -22.61 -28.28 -3.52
CA ASP A 675 -21.33 -27.80 -2.96
C ASP A 675 -21.30 -26.29 -2.65
N ILE A 676 -22.37 -25.55 -2.96
CA ILE A 676 -22.46 -24.10 -2.75
C ILE A 676 -23.74 -23.74 -2.00
N HIS A 677 -23.60 -23.33 -0.75
CA HIS A 677 -24.70 -22.86 0.09
C HIS A 677 -24.79 -21.33 0.05
N VAL A 678 -25.95 -20.80 -0.35
CA VAL A 678 -26.15 -19.37 -0.54
C VAL A 678 -27.18 -18.82 0.45
N HIS A 679 -26.78 -17.85 1.26
CA HIS A 679 -27.60 -17.13 2.23
C HIS A 679 -27.70 -15.66 1.82
N LEU A 680 -28.92 -15.21 1.51
CA LEU A 680 -29.18 -13.88 0.97
C LEU A 680 -29.98 -13.04 1.96
N HIS A 681 -29.49 -11.83 2.23
CA HIS A 681 -30.05 -10.94 3.24
C HIS A 681 -30.34 -9.55 2.66
N ALA A 682 -31.62 -9.15 2.68
CA ALA A 682 -32.04 -7.79 2.35
C ALA A 682 -32.17 -6.97 3.64
N THR A 683 -31.40 -5.88 3.76
CA THR A 683 -31.32 -5.13 5.03
C THR A 683 -32.24 -3.90 5.10
N ALA A 684 -32.86 -3.48 4.00
CA ALA A 684 -33.87 -2.43 4.02
C ALA A 684 -35.20 -2.97 4.53
N ARG A 685 -35.92 -2.18 5.35
CA ARG A 685 -37.30 -2.50 5.75
C ARG A 685 -38.23 -2.32 4.54
N GLU A 686 -39.06 -3.30 4.22
CA GLU A 686 -40.18 -3.10 3.30
C GLU A 686 -41.15 -2.09 3.93
N GLY A 687 -41.43 -0.97 3.24
CA GLY A 687 -42.47 -0.01 3.66
C GLY A 687 -42.09 1.48 3.77
N ALA A 688 -40.93 1.95 3.31
CA ALA A 688 -40.69 3.40 3.17
C ALA A 688 -40.98 3.85 1.72
N PRO A 689 -42.03 4.65 1.47
CA PRO A 689 -42.27 5.20 0.13
C PRO A 689 -41.12 6.14 -0.25
N GLN A 690 -40.54 5.94 -1.43
CA GLN A 690 -39.64 6.90 -2.05
C GLN A 690 -40.46 8.11 -2.51
N GLY A 691 -40.42 9.20 -1.73
CA GLY A 691 -41.05 10.47 -2.05
C GLY A 691 -40.16 11.65 -1.65
N SER A 692 -39.79 12.45 -2.65
CA SER A 692 -39.29 13.83 -2.59
C SER A 692 -38.14 14.19 -1.64
N SER A 693 -37.01 14.52 -2.26
CA SER A 693 -35.99 15.41 -1.70
C SER A 693 -36.56 16.81 -1.46
N SER A 694 -36.54 17.28 -0.21
CA SER A 694 -36.54 18.71 0.12
C SER A 694 -35.68 18.98 1.36
N LEU A 695 -34.58 19.71 1.11
CA LEU A 695 -33.94 20.75 1.93
C LEU A 695 -33.96 20.64 3.48
N GLY A 696 -32.77 20.31 4.01
CA GLY A 696 -32.03 21.06 5.03
C GLY A 696 -32.71 21.53 6.33
N SER A 697 -32.22 21.00 7.45
CA SER A 697 -31.71 21.82 8.56
C SER A 697 -30.82 20.99 9.49
N GLN A 698 -29.76 21.63 9.97
CA GLN A 698 -28.92 21.18 11.08
C GLN A 698 -29.74 21.29 12.37
N ASP A 699 -29.56 20.34 13.29
CA ASP A 699 -29.30 20.73 14.68
C ASP A 699 -28.53 19.63 15.43
N GLU A 700 -27.60 20.09 16.25
CA GLU A 700 -26.77 19.31 17.16
C GLU A 700 -27.55 19.01 18.46
N GLY A 701 -27.19 17.93 19.15
CA GLY A 701 -27.86 17.54 20.39
C GLY A 701 -27.21 16.33 21.03
N GLU A 702 -26.06 16.56 21.65
CA GLU A 702 -25.37 15.68 22.59
C GLU A 702 -26.20 15.54 23.89
N MET A 703 -26.51 14.32 24.33
CA MET A 703 -26.81 14.03 25.74
C MET A 703 -26.29 12.64 26.14
N VAL A 704 -25.73 12.63 27.34
CA VAL A 704 -25.04 11.54 28.05
C VAL A 704 -25.99 10.82 29.02
N ALA A 705 -25.60 9.59 29.41
CA ALA A 705 -26.10 8.73 30.50
C ALA A 705 -27.33 7.85 30.13
N ASP A 706 -27.51 6.62 30.63
CA ASP A 706 -26.94 5.89 31.76
C ASP A 706 -27.15 4.37 31.55
N ALA A 707 -26.44 3.56 32.32
CA ALA A 707 -26.60 2.12 32.41
C ALA A 707 -27.97 1.71 32.98
N GLY A 708 -28.59 0.71 32.36
CA GLY A 708 -29.79 0.04 32.88
C GLY A 708 -29.93 -1.35 32.28
N LYS A 709 -29.91 -2.36 33.15
CA LYS A 709 -30.13 -3.78 32.90
C LYS A 709 -31.58 -4.07 32.45
N ASP A 710 -31.71 -5.25 31.82
CA ASP A 710 -32.94 -6.00 31.55
C ASP A 710 -33.83 -5.36 30.45
N ASP A 711 -33.95 -5.94 29.26
CA ASP A 711 -34.82 -7.09 29.04
C ASP A 711 -34.37 -7.98 27.87
N LEU A 712 -34.17 -9.25 28.19
CA LEU A 712 -34.22 -10.38 27.27
C LEU A 712 -35.69 -10.69 26.96
N LYS A 713 -36.19 -10.42 25.75
CA LYS A 713 -37.40 -11.10 25.21
C LYS A 713 -37.54 -11.03 23.67
N SER A 714 -37.64 -12.24 23.12
CA SER A 714 -38.19 -12.67 21.83
C SER A 714 -37.64 -12.08 20.53
N SER A 715 -36.78 -12.89 19.90
CA SER A 715 -36.58 -12.97 18.46
C SER A 715 -37.92 -13.05 17.70
N THR A 716 -38.22 -12.05 16.88
CA THR A 716 -39.25 -12.16 15.83
C THR A 716 -38.72 -13.10 14.73
N PRO A 717 -39.52 -14.03 14.17
CA PRO A 717 -39.02 -14.95 13.15
C PRO A 717 -38.68 -14.17 11.88
N ALA A 718 -37.55 -14.51 11.25
CA ALA A 718 -37.16 -13.93 9.98
C ALA A 718 -38.16 -14.31 8.89
N THR A 719 -38.87 -13.33 8.34
CA THR A 719 -39.78 -13.55 7.21
C THR A 719 -38.96 -13.81 5.95
N SER A 720 -39.02 -15.04 5.43
CA SER A 720 -38.41 -15.42 4.14
C SER A 720 -39.36 -15.04 3.00
N ILE A 721 -38.92 -14.15 2.10
CA ILE A 721 -39.68 -13.83 0.88
C ILE A 721 -39.15 -14.74 -0.22
N VAL A 722 -40.00 -15.66 -0.68
CA VAL A 722 -39.71 -16.50 -1.85
C VAL A 722 -40.40 -15.88 -3.05
N SER A 723 -39.64 -15.23 -3.93
CA SER A 723 -40.10 -14.93 -5.29
C SER A 723 -38.97 -15.21 -6.28
N ASN A 724 -39.31 -15.84 -7.42
CA ASN A 724 -38.36 -16.35 -8.44
C ASN A 724 -37.38 -17.44 -7.95
N GLY A 725 -37.81 -18.32 -7.03
CA GLY A 725 -37.04 -19.51 -6.64
C GLY A 725 -35.81 -19.25 -5.75
N VAL A 726 -35.59 -18.00 -5.32
CA VAL A 726 -34.48 -17.61 -4.45
C VAL A 726 -35.03 -17.09 -3.12
N ALA A 727 -34.71 -17.76 -2.01
CA ALA A 727 -35.14 -17.35 -0.68
C ALA A 727 -34.29 -16.16 -0.19
N ILE A 728 -34.92 -15.00 0.02
CA ILE A 728 -34.27 -13.81 0.58
C ILE A 728 -34.78 -13.60 2.00
N THR A 729 -33.85 -13.53 2.95
CA THR A 729 -34.14 -13.27 4.36
C THR A 729 -34.12 -11.77 4.61
N SER A 730 -35.13 -11.24 5.31
CA SER A 730 -35.14 -9.84 5.72
C SER A 730 -34.29 -9.63 7.00
N GLY A 731 -33.49 -8.57 7.04
CA GLY A 731 -32.64 -8.20 8.17
C GLY A 731 -31.13 -8.38 7.94
N ARG A 732 -30.33 -7.92 8.89
CA ARG A 732 -28.85 -8.07 8.83
C ARG A 732 -28.45 -9.47 9.28
N PRO A 733 -27.50 -10.14 8.59
CA PRO A 733 -26.98 -11.43 9.04
C PRO A 733 -26.21 -11.26 10.35
N ASN A 734 -26.33 -12.24 11.25
CA ASN A 734 -25.46 -12.33 12.42
C ASN A 734 -24.12 -12.96 12.01
N ILE A 735 -23.21 -12.11 11.52
CA ILE A 735 -21.91 -12.54 10.97
C ILE A 735 -21.10 -13.33 12.00
N LEU A 736 -21.12 -12.89 13.27
CA LEU A 736 -20.42 -13.56 14.36
C LEU A 736 -20.90 -15.00 14.53
N ALA A 737 -22.21 -15.20 14.68
CA ALA A 737 -22.79 -16.52 14.86
C ALA A 737 -22.55 -17.40 13.62
N THR A 738 -22.77 -16.86 12.41
CA THR A 738 -22.57 -17.64 11.18
C THR A 738 -21.13 -18.14 11.03
N VAL A 739 -20.14 -17.28 11.27
CA VAL A 739 -18.73 -17.68 11.19
C VAL A 739 -18.38 -18.72 12.24
N LEU A 740 -18.78 -18.50 13.50
CA LEU A 740 -18.48 -19.42 14.59
C LEU A 740 -19.12 -20.79 14.36
N ASN A 741 -20.39 -20.84 13.95
CA ASN A 741 -21.09 -22.09 13.65
C ASN A 741 -20.39 -22.88 12.54
N VAL A 742 -20.02 -22.22 11.42
CA VAL A 742 -19.31 -22.91 10.33
C VAL A 742 -17.94 -23.42 10.81
N VAL A 743 -17.22 -22.62 11.61
CA VAL A 743 -15.93 -23.05 12.16
C VAL A 743 -16.09 -24.23 13.12
N ASP A 744 -17.13 -24.22 13.96
CA ASP A 744 -17.43 -25.27 14.91
C ASP A 744 -17.85 -26.58 14.22
N ASP A 745 -18.71 -26.50 13.22
CA ASP A 745 -19.18 -27.64 12.42
C ASP A 745 -18.04 -28.34 11.68
N VAL A 746 -17.13 -27.57 11.07
CA VAL A 746 -15.96 -28.15 10.37
C VAL A 746 -14.97 -28.78 11.35
N HIS A 747 -14.82 -28.21 12.55
CA HIS A 747 -13.93 -28.79 13.57
C HIS A 747 -14.51 -30.04 14.24
N SER A 748 -15.85 -30.15 14.34
CA SER A 748 -16.51 -31.32 14.94
C SER A 748 -16.51 -32.54 14.00
N THR A 749 -16.46 -32.34 12.68
CA THR A 749 -16.56 -33.39 11.65
C THR A 749 -15.21 -33.98 11.19
N ALA A 750 -14.17 -33.88 12.03
CA ALA A 750 -12.82 -34.42 11.76
C ALA A 750 -12.02 -33.75 10.61
N GLY A 751 -12.29 -32.48 10.33
CA GLY A 751 -11.25 -31.52 9.96
C GLY A 751 -11.09 -31.21 8.48
N GLY A 752 -10.79 -29.93 8.24
CA GLY A 752 -10.45 -29.35 6.94
C GLY A 752 -10.04 -27.90 7.10
N GLY A 753 -9.14 -27.41 6.26
CA GLY A 753 -8.76 -25.98 6.29
C GLY A 753 -9.93 -25.10 5.90
N ILE A 754 -10.18 -24.02 6.65
CA ILE A 754 -11.24 -23.03 6.39
C ILE A 754 -10.61 -21.73 5.91
N ALA A 755 -11.13 -21.14 4.83
CA ALA A 755 -10.81 -19.78 4.44
C ALA A 755 -12.05 -18.90 4.48
N ILE A 756 -11.99 -17.81 5.23
CA ILE A 756 -13.05 -16.82 5.34
C ILE A 756 -12.60 -15.59 4.55
N LEU A 757 -13.32 -15.28 3.47
CA LEU A 757 -13.09 -14.09 2.66
C LEU A 757 -14.19 -13.06 2.93
N THR A 758 -13.81 -11.84 3.29
CA THR A 758 -14.76 -10.74 3.52
C THR A 758 -14.54 -9.56 2.60
N CYS A 759 -15.59 -9.10 1.94
CA CYS A 759 -15.56 -7.93 1.06
C CYS A 759 -16.86 -7.14 1.19
N GLY A 760 -16.81 -5.97 1.82
CA GLY A 760 -17.99 -5.17 2.11
C GLY A 760 -17.73 -3.95 2.97
N PRO A 761 -18.79 -3.32 3.52
CA PRO A 761 -18.66 -2.15 4.40
C PRO A 761 -17.77 -2.43 5.61
N GLY A 762 -17.05 -1.40 6.08
CA GLY A 762 -16.08 -1.54 7.18
C GLY A 762 -16.63 -2.20 8.45
N GLY A 763 -17.87 -1.92 8.83
CA GLY A 763 -18.51 -2.58 9.97
C GLY A 763 -18.67 -4.10 9.82
N MET A 764 -19.02 -4.57 8.62
CA MET A 764 -19.15 -6.01 8.31
C MET A 764 -17.78 -6.70 8.34
N ALA A 765 -16.75 -6.06 7.76
CA ALA A 765 -15.39 -6.58 7.80
C ALA A 765 -14.84 -6.63 9.24
N ASP A 766 -15.08 -5.58 10.03
CA ASP A 766 -14.73 -5.53 11.45
C ASP A 766 -15.43 -6.64 12.26
N GLU A 767 -16.73 -6.89 12.04
CA GLU A 767 -17.47 -7.99 12.69
C GLU A 767 -16.92 -9.37 12.33
N ALA A 768 -16.62 -9.61 11.05
CA ALA A 768 -16.01 -10.87 10.61
C ALA A 768 -14.62 -11.10 11.21
N ARG A 769 -13.82 -10.02 11.34
CA ARG A 769 -12.52 -10.07 12.05
C ARG A 769 -12.68 -10.40 13.53
N VAL A 770 -13.70 -9.84 14.20
CA VAL A 770 -14.01 -10.17 15.60
C VAL A 770 -14.41 -11.64 15.74
N ALA A 771 -15.23 -12.15 14.80
CA ALA A 771 -15.61 -13.56 14.79
C ALA A 771 -14.40 -14.48 14.62
N MET A 772 -13.53 -14.15 13.67
CA MET A 772 -12.27 -14.84 13.46
C MET A 772 -11.38 -14.83 14.71
N HIS A 773 -11.20 -13.66 15.32
CA HIS A 773 -10.41 -13.51 16.54
C HIS A 773 -10.97 -14.37 17.69
N THR A 774 -12.30 -14.41 17.83
CA THR A 774 -13.00 -15.23 18.83
C THR A 774 -12.75 -16.72 18.59
N ALA A 775 -12.89 -17.19 17.35
CA ALA A 775 -12.60 -18.58 16.99
C ALA A 775 -11.15 -18.98 17.33
N LEU A 776 -10.17 -18.13 17.00
CA LEU A 776 -8.78 -18.40 17.35
C LEU A 776 -8.54 -18.42 18.85
N LYS A 777 -9.21 -17.55 19.61
CA LYS A 777 -9.12 -17.52 21.07
C LYS A 777 -9.71 -18.78 21.72
N GLN A 778 -10.69 -19.40 21.07
CA GLN A 778 -11.21 -20.71 21.45
C GLN A 778 -10.30 -21.89 21.04
N GLY A 779 -9.12 -21.62 20.48
CA GLY A 779 -8.14 -22.64 20.11
C GLY A 779 -8.39 -23.32 18.76
N LYS A 780 -9.34 -22.82 17.95
CA LYS A 780 -9.63 -23.34 16.61
C LYS A 780 -8.45 -23.07 15.68
N ARG A 781 -7.95 -24.09 14.99
CA ARG A 781 -6.76 -24.02 14.12
C ARG A 781 -7.17 -24.20 12.65
N GLY A 782 -6.27 -23.87 11.71
CA GLY A 782 -6.53 -24.10 10.29
C GLY A 782 -7.57 -23.17 9.65
N VAL A 783 -7.90 -22.05 10.31
CA VAL A 783 -8.80 -21.02 9.79
C VAL A 783 -7.98 -19.82 9.31
N GLU A 784 -8.18 -19.43 8.05
CA GLU A 784 -7.53 -18.30 7.40
C GLU A 784 -8.54 -17.17 7.19
N TYR A 785 -8.14 -15.92 7.44
CA TYR A 785 -8.98 -14.75 7.26
C TYR A 785 -8.40 -13.83 6.20
N ILE A 786 -9.19 -13.57 5.18
CA ILE A 786 -8.81 -12.81 3.99
C ILE A 786 -9.79 -11.66 3.87
N GLU A 787 -9.34 -10.46 4.18
CA GLU A 787 -10.13 -9.27 3.95
C GLU A 787 -9.79 -8.65 2.60
N GLU A 788 -10.77 -8.51 1.73
CA GLU A 788 -10.65 -7.76 0.50
C GLU A 788 -11.38 -6.42 0.68
N SER A 789 -10.67 -5.32 0.50
CA SER A 789 -11.22 -3.96 0.56
C SER A 789 -10.92 -3.25 -0.75
N PHE A 790 -11.95 -2.95 -1.53
CA PHE A 790 -11.84 -2.21 -2.78
C PHE A 790 -12.85 -1.07 -2.76
N GLY A 791 -12.35 0.16 -2.75
CA GLY A 791 -13.15 1.37 -2.61
C GLY A 791 -12.44 2.41 -1.78
#